data_AF-L7VWJ9-F1
#
_entry.id   AF-L7VWJ9-F1
#
_cell.length_a   1.000
_cell.length_b   1.000
_cell.length_c   1.000
_cell.angle_alpha   90.00
_cell.angle_beta   90.00
_cell.angle_gamma   90.00
#
_symmetry.space_group_name_H-M   'P 1'
#
loop_
_entity.id
_entity.type
_entity.pdbx_description
1 polymer ?
#
loop_
_entity_poly.entity_id
_entity_poly.type
_entity_poly.pdbx_seq_one_letter_code
_entity_poly.pdbx_strand_id
1 'polypeptide(L)'
;MTTPVHPYPGARPLQLEDEAILLGREADVRRIVNSVTSSYTKVVELTADSGVGKSSLLNAGLNPELRRSGRVVVHIDAWSDLAGDNDLDRYIFAVHSALERQDLLRPFCSRTDPLGYVAELSDVYGSNLVLVFDQLEELFRDSQELGSGFVREIGSLIANPRTRIPYTHVLSMRREFTDELRPLEEMLDRSQVEHIRLGEIADNDIADIVSEPLLLEDIPVEDAAVDEILRRYLLARDVDGRQVERSDRRVGLLHLQGLLWVLADQLAFDVDRGLGLEGLSAAECWPTEIATPHDAAKMFALALETYVDLKVGALATMAGGRGEEVADVVANMAQHLSSRGYKLVRDTDSLAPLALPGLAQLGLRDGEVAIAAAVARSILSTKETSDLEREIGVALRGSSYLLSDPADQRSLDVLRQELVAQDDAPAAMASGRMRYATAIDLLSACLSNFEGALGWLVETSIVRMTRTISGERVVALIHDGFGASLASWGARRLRSQDAPLRSLTALAGLTVFDDGTTISGTTQAPLVIRDARWLGCLVTADLRNVVFENCHFGGTRFQGCVLENVQFDGCALWGAIFAECNVSGDMGLLISGGREDAEIRTLTISGGSVLAPLADESGPRGGLRFEHLDGYGLFLDSVAGGPWVLDDCRLAHVSMDHDSDLNAGPLGPGWILRSTVRHLTTSTKHVGVVEIGAGSSVAFIEAGSGARELDDALGDLSENQRSPVVAGEPQSG
;
A
#
# COMPACT_ATOMS: atom_id res chain seq x y z
N MET A 1 23.36 -6.61 -13.55
CA MET A 1 23.45 -8.07 -13.25
C MET A 1 22.09 -8.64 -13.60
N THR A 2 22.01 -9.60 -14.51
CA THR A 2 20.75 -10.27 -14.85
C THR A 2 20.30 -11.04 -13.62
N THR A 3 19.12 -10.74 -13.10
CA THR A 3 18.47 -11.50 -12.03
C THR A 3 18.46 -12.98 -12.44
N PRO A 4 18.84 -13.92 -11.54
CA PRO A 4 18.75 -15.34 -11.86
C PRO A 4 17.32 -15.70 -12.27
N VAL A 5 17.20 -16.49 -13.34
CA VAL A 5 15.90 -16.95 -13.83
C VAL A 5 15.32 -17.86 -12.77
N HIS A 6 14.17 -17.47 -12.23
CA HIS A 6 13.47 -18.26 -11.23
C HIS A 6 12.79 -19.45 -11.94
N PRO A 7 12.93 -20.70 -11.45
CA PRO A 7 12.48 -21.90 -12.18
C PRO A 7 10.97 -21.93 -12.40
N TYR A 8 10.22 -21.40 -11.43
CA TYR A 8 8.77 -21.20 -11.57
C TYR A 8 8.45 -19.77 -12.01
N PRO A 9 7.51 -19.58 -12.95
CA PRO A 9 7.11 -18.26 -13.44
C PRO A 9 6.32 -17.45 -12.40
N GLY A 10 5.78 -18.11 -11.37
CA GLY A 10 4.92 -17.51 -10.37
C GLY A 10 3.54 -17.21 -10.94
N ALA A 11 2.95 -16.08 -10.53
CA ALA A 11 1.55 -15.78 -10.83
C ALA A 11 1.29 -15.13 -12.20
N ARG A 12 2.33 -14.82 -12.98
CA ARG A 12 2.17 -14.24 -14.31
C ARG A 12 1.63 -15.30 -15.28
N PRO A 13 0.79 -14.92 -16.27
CA PRO A 13 0.48 -15.79 -17.39
C PRO A 13 1.77 -16.22 -18.12
N LEU A 14 1.82 -17.48 -18.54
CA LEU A 14 2.91 -17.99 -19.37
C LEU A 14 2.94 -17.24 -20.71
N GLN A 15 4.14 -16.96 -21.20
CA GLN A 15 4.40 -16.25 -22.45
C GLN A 15 4.94 -17.23 -23.51
N LEU A 16 5.20 -16.72 -24.71
CA LEU A 16 5.68 -17.52 -25.84
C LEU A 16 6.97 -18.29 -25.50
N GLU A 17 7.85 -17.69 -24.69
CA GLU A 17 9.14 -18.24 -24.29
C GLU A 17 9.00 -19.36 -23.23
N ASP A 18 7.84 -19.46 -22.57
CA ASP A 18 7.56 -20.44 -21.53
C ASP A 18 6.91 -21.73 -22.08
N GLU A 19 6.96 -21.96 -23.40
CA GLU A 19 6.34 -23.14 -24.05
C GLU A 19 6.75 -24.46 -23.39
N ALA A 20 8.00 -24.58 -22.95
CA ALA A 20 8.56 -25.78 -22.32
C ALA A 20 7.93 -26.13 -20.96
N ILE A 21 7.33 -25.16 -20.27
CA ILE A 21 6.73 -25.34 -18.94
C ILE A 21 5.19 -25.27 -18.97
N LEU A 22 4.57 -25.20 -20.16
CA LEU A 22 3.13 -25.35 -20.33
C LEU A 22 2.75 -26.84 -20.35
N LEU A 23 2.49 -27.40 -19.16
CA LEU A 23 2.23 -28.83 -18.97
C LEU A 23 0.73 -29.12 -18.81
N GLY A 24 0.29 -30.30 -19.26
CA GLY A 24 -1.08 -30.81 -19.10
C GLY A 24 -2.12 -30.14 -20.00
N ARG A 25 -1.68 -29.39 -21.03
CA ARG A 25 -2.54 -28.63 -21.96
C ARG A 25 -2.42 -29.08 -23.41
N GLU A 26 -1.66 -30.13 -23.70
CA GLU A 26 -1.35 -30.57 -25.05
C GLU A 26 -2.61 -31.06 -25.79
N ALA A 27 -3.53 -31.72 -25.07
CA ALA A 27 -4.80 -32.15 -25.65
C ALA A 27 -5.72 -30.96 -25.99
N ASP A 28 -5.77 -29.96 -25.11
CA ASP A 28 -6.56 -28.74 -25.31
C ASP A 28 -6.02 -27.92 -26.49
N VAL A 29 -4.69 -27.71 -26.55
CA VAL A 29 -4.02 -27.02 -27.67
C VAL A 29 -4.29 -27.74 -28.99
N ARG A 30 -4.10 -29.06 -29.05
CA ARG A 30 -4.39 -29.85 -30.27
C ARG A 30 -5.85 -29.71 -30.69
N ARG A 31 -6.79 -29.73 -29.74
CA ARG A 31 -8.21 -29.55 -30.04
C ARG A 31 -8.49 -28.19 -30.66
N ILE A 32 -7.97 -27.11 -30.06
CA ILE A 32 -8.18 -25.75 -30.56
C ILE A 32 -7.53 -25.58 -31.93
N VAL A 33 -6.30 -26.09 -32.14
CA VAL A 33 -5.61 -26.03 -33.44
C VAL A 33 -6.39 -26.76 -34.53
N ASN A 34 -6.94 -27.94 -34.24
CA ASN A 34 -7.79 -28.66 -35.19
C ASN A 34 -9.05 -27.86 -35.57
N SER A 35 -9.66 -27.18 -34.60
CA SER A 35 -10.82 -26.32 -34.84
C SER A 35 -10.46 -25.07 -35.65
N VAL A 36 -9.34 -24.40 -35.32
CA VAL A 36 -8.87 -23.21 -36.04
C VAL A 36 -8.43 -23.54 -37.47
N THR A 37 -7.92 -24.75 -37.71
CA THR A 37 -7.46 -25.17 -39.04
C THR A 37 -8.57 -25.73 -39.93
N SER A 38 -9.77 -25.96 -39.37
CA SER A 38 -10.96 -26.36 -40.13
C SER A 38 -11.39 -25.25 -41.10
N SER A 39 -11.57 -25.60 -42.38
CA SER A 39 -12.03 -24.64 -43.40
C SER A 39 -13.44 -24.09 -43.16
N TYR A 40 -14.24 -24.75 -42.32
CA TYR A 40 -15.62 -24.35 -42.01
C TYR A 40 -15.73 -23.49 -40.77
N THR A 41 -14.86 -23.70 -39.78
CA THR A 41 -14.91 -23.04 -38.47
C THR A 41 -14.40 -21.61 -38.59
N LYS A 42 -15.26 -20.65 -38.21
CA LYS A 42 -14.97 -19.21 -38.21
C LYS A 42 -14.86 -18.65 -36.81
N VAL A 43 -15.50 -19.28 -35.84
CA VAL A 43 -15.44 -18.89 -34.44
C VAL A 43 -15.11 -20.10 -33.59
N VAL A 44 -14.11 -19.95 -32.72
CA VAL A 44 -13.83 -20.89 -31.63
C VAL A 44 -14.08 -20.15 -30.33
N GLU A 45 -15.16 -20.51 -29.64
CA GLU A 45 -15.42 -20.01 -28.30
C GLU A 45 -14.62 -20.83 -27.29
N LEU A 46 -13.72 -20.17 -26.56
CA LEU A 46 -12.94 -20.75 -25.47
C LEU A 46 -13.45 -20.22 -24.13
N THR A 47 -14.15 -21.06 -23.38
CA THR A 47 -14.65 -20.69 -22.05
C THR A 47 -13.95 -21.45 -20.94
N ALA A 48 -13.71 -20.76 -19.82
CA ALA A 48 -13.21 -21.41 -18.63
C ALA A 48 -13.48 -20.62 -17.35
N ASP A 49 -13.36 -21.29 -16.20
CA ASP A 49 -13.38 -20.64 -14.89
C ASP A 49 -12.17 -19.70 -14.72
N SER A 50 -12.21 -18.80 -13.74
CA SER A 50 -11.08 -17.90 -13.43
C SER A 50 -9.91 -18.72 -12.88
N GLY A 51 -8.69 -18.46 -13.36
CA GLY A 51 -7.47 -19.07 -12.82
C GLY A 51 -7.09 -20.47 -13.29
N VAL A 52 -7.79 -21.04 -14.28
CA VAL A 52 -7.42 -22.33 -14.88
C VAL A 52 -6.29 -22.24 -15.93
N GLY A 53 -5.78 -21.03 -16.21
CA GLY A 53 -4.67 -20.83 -17.14
C GLY A 53 -5.07 -20.59 -18.61
N LYS A 54 -6.22 -19.98 -18.90
CA LYS A 54 -6.64 -19.63 -20.28
C LYS A 54 -5.58 -18.81 -21.03
N SER A 55 -5.16 -17.68 -20.47
CA SER A 55 -4.16 -16.81 -21.12
C SER A 55 -2.82 -17.53 -21.29
N SER A 56 -2.39 -18.33 -20.30
CA SER A 56 -1.19 -19.18 -20.42
C SER A 56 -1.31 -20.18 -21.57
N LEU A 57 -2.45 -20.86 -21.71
CA LEU A 57 -2.72 -21.78 -22.82
C LEU A 57 -2.69 -21.07 -24.17
N LEU A 58 -3.29 -19.88 -24.26
CA LEU A 58 -3.30 -19.10 -25.50
C LEU A 58 -1.89 -18.65 -25.88
N ASN A 59 -1.14 -18.11 -24.92
CA ASN A 59 0.15 -17.47 -25.17
C ASN A 59 1.30 -18.47 -25.35
N ALA A 60 1.42 -19.45 -24.46
CA ALA A 60 2.52 -20.41 -24.44
C ALA A 60 2.21 -21.70 -25.22
N GLY A 61 0.94 -21.94 -25.59
CA GLY A 61 0.52 -23.17 -26.27
C GLY A 61 -0.03 -22.91 -27.66
N LEU A 62 -1.19 -22.24 -27.73
CA LEU A 62 -1.91 -22.04 -28.99
C LEU A 62 -1.14 -21.15 -29.97
N ASN A 63 -0.67 -19.99 -29.52
CA ASN A 63 0.07 -19.04 -30.35
C ASN A 63 1.32 -19.68 -31.00
N PRO A 64 2.24 -20.32 -30.24
CA PRO A 64 3.42 -20.96 -30.83
C PRO A 64 3.05 -22.09 -31.80
N GLU A 65 2.10 -22.97 -31.46
CA GLU A 65 1.70 -24.08 -32.34
C GLU A 65 1.11 -23.58 -33.66
N LEU A 66 0.22 -22.58 -33.60
CA LEU A 66 -0.35 -21.97 -34.80
C LEU A 66 0.72 -21.27 -35.65
N ARG A 67 1.66 -20.54 -35.04
CA ARG A 67 2.79 -19.89 -35.74
C ARG A 67 3.69 -20.93 -36.41
N ARG A 68 4.01 -22.04 -35.73
CA ARG A 68 4.77 -23.17 -36.31
C ARG A 68 4.04 -23.81 -37.50
N SER A 69 2.71 -23.81 -37.50
CA SER A 69 1.90 -24.26 -38.64
C SER A 69 1.77 -23.24 -39.80
N GLY A 70 2.45 -22.10 -39.72
CA GLY A 70 2.46 -21.07 -40.75
C GLY A 70 1.28 -20.09 -40.70
N ARG A 71 0.55 -20.04 -39.57
CA ARG A 71 -0.52 -19.07 -39.35
C ARG A 71 0.03 -17.74 -38.87
N VAL A 72 -0.68 -16.66 -39.20
CA VAL A 72 -0.47 -15.32 -38.66
C VAL A 72 -1.44 -15.14 -37.50
N VAL A 73 -0.92 -15.20 -36.27
CA VAL A 73 -1.75 -15.07 -35.06
C VAL A 73 -1.65 -13.64 -34.54
N VAL A 74 -2.79 -12.95 -34.50
CA VAL A 74 -2.92 -11.61 -33.93
C VAL A 74 -3.63 -11.77 -32.60
N HIS A 75 -2.92 -11.53 -31.52
CA HIS A 75 -3.46 -11.62 -30.15
C HIS A 75 -4.00 -10.27 -29.66
N ILE A 76 -5.27 -10.21 -29.27
CA ILE A 76 -5.97 -9.02 -28.80
C ILE A 76 -6.38 -9.26 -27.35
N ASP A 77 -5.63 -8.63 -26.44
CA ASP A 77 -5.72 -8.75 -24.98
C ASP A 77 -5.93 -7.40 -24.27
N ALA A 78 -6.03 -6.33 -25.06
CA ALA A 78 -6.21 -4.96 -24.61
C ALA A 78 -7.56 -4.43 -25.12
N TRP A 79 -8.49 -4.25 -24.19
CA TRP A 79 -9.88 -3.81 -24.44
C TRP A 79 -10.15 -2.37 -24.02
N SER A 80 -9.21 -1.87 -23.26
CA SER A 80 -8.90 -0.48 -23.04
C SER A 80 -8.78 0.25 -24.38
N ASP A 81 -9.43 1.41 -24.50
CA ASP A 81 -9.20 2.37 -25.57
C ASP A 81 -9.79 2.03 -26.94
N LEU A 82 -10.80 1.16 -27.03
CA LEU A 82 -11.56 0.94 -28.26
C LEU A 82 -12.16 2.24 -28.85
N ALA A 83 -11.37 2.94 -29.65
CA ALA A 83 -11.80 4.11 -30.39
C ALA A 83 -12.68 3.70 -31.57
N GLY A 84 -13.72 4.49 -31.84
CA GLY A 84 -14.63 4.26 -32.95
C GLY A 84 -16.02 4.80 -32.68
N ASP A 85 -16.66 5.35 -33.72
CA ASP A 85 -18.01 5.92 -33.63
C ASP A 85 -19.09 4.81 -33.60
N ASN A 86 -18.75 3.60 -34.05
CA ASN A 86 -19.60 2.42 -34.06
C ASN A 86 -18.80 1.13 -33.77
N ASP A 87 -19.49 0.00 -33.66
CA ASP A 87 -18.89 -1.29 -33.30
C ASP A 87 -17.88 -1.82 -34.33
N LEU A 88 -18.08 -1.49 -35.62
CA LEU A 88 -17.14 -1.87 -36.68
C LEU A 88 -15.84 -1.09 -36.59
N ASP A 89 -15.90 0.20 -36.31
CA ASP A 89 -14.70 1.02 -36.08
C ASP A 89 -13.90 0.50 -34.88
N ARG A 90 -14.59 0.09 -33.81
CA ARG A 90 -13.96 -0.52 -32.62
C ARG A 90 -13.29 -1.85 -32.93
N TYR A 91 -13.96 -2.73 -33.69
CA TYR A 91 -13.35 -3.99 -34.15
C TYR A 91 -12.06 -3.73 -34.94
N ILE A 92 -12.11 -2.79 -35.88
CA ILE A 92 -10.95 -2.42 -36.71
C ILE A 92 -9.84 -1.85 -35.85
N PHE A 93 -10.17 -0.96 -34.91
CA PHE A 93 -9.21 -0.38 -34.00
C PHE A 93 -8.50 -1.45 -33.17
N ALA A 94 -9.25 -2.40 -32.61
CA ALA A 94 -8.69 -3.51 -31.83
C ALA A 94 -7.69 -4.34 -32.64
N VAL A 95 -8.08 -4.74 -33.85
CA VAL A 95 -7.26 -5.56 -34.75
C VAL A 95 -6.05 -4.78 -35.25
N HIS A 96 -6.23 -3.53 -35.66
CA HIS A 96 -5.15 -2.67 -36.15
C HIS A 96 -4.10 -2.42 -35.08
N SER A 97 -4.53 -2.06 -33.88
CA SER A 97 -3.63 -1.80 -32.74
C SER A 97 -2.86 -3.06 -32.36
N ALA A 98 -3.49 -4.23 -32.38
CA ALA A 98 -2.81 -5.50 -32.13
C ALA A 98 -1.79 -5.86 -33.22
N LEU A 99 -2.12 -5.62 -34.50
CA LEU A 99 -1.20 -5.80 -35.62
C LEU A 99 0.03 -4.89 -35.51
N GLU A 100 -0.16 -3.63 -35.14
CA GLU A 100 0.93 -2.68 -34.93
C GLU A 100 1.83 -3.10 -33.76
N ARG A 101 1.25 -3.42 -32.59
CA ARG A 101 2.00 -3.88 -31.40
C ARG A 101 2.82 -5.14 -31.65
N GLN A 102 2.37 -6.00 -32.57
CA GLN A 102 3.02 -7.28 -32.88
C GLN A 102 3.92 -7.22 -34.12
N ASP A 103 4.18 -6.02 -34.66
CA ASP A 103 4.97 -5.81 -35.89
C ASP A 103 4.46 -6.64 -37.10
N LEU A 104 3.15 -6.80 -37.16
CA LEU A 104 2.41 -7.46 -38.24
C LEU A 104 1.66 -6.44 -39.10
N LEU A 105 1.81 -5.14 -38.87
CA LEU A 105 1.08 -4.15 -39.64
C LEU A 105 1.64 -4.05 -41.07
N ARG A 106 0.74 -4.07 -42.06
CA ARG A 106 1.07 -3.85 -43.48
C ARG A 106 0.45 -2.52 -43.95
N PRO A 107 0.93 -1.93 -45.06
CA PRO A 107 0.34 -0.71 -45.61
C PRO A 107 -1.08 -1.01 -46.11
N PHE A 108 -2.08 -0.69 -45.29
CA PHE A 108 -3.50 -0.81 -45.64
C PHE A 108 -3.99 0.51 -46.25
N CYS A 109 -4.61 0.44 -47.43
CA CYS A 109 -5.04 1.62 -48.19
C CYS A 109 -6.40 2.16 -47.70
N SER A 110 -7.21 1.29 -47.09
CA SER A 110 -8.60 1.56 -46.72
C SER A 110 -8.80 1.89 -45.23
N ARG A 111 -7.99 2.79 -44.64
CA ARG A 111 -8.19 3.21 -43.22
C ARG A 111 -9.50 3.97 -42.99
N THR A 112 -10.08 4.55 -44.04
CA THR A 112 -11.32 5.33 -44.00
C THR A 112 -12.55 4.56 -44.51
N ASP A 113 -12.36 3.34 -45.03
CA ASP A 113 -13.45 2.44 -45.42
C ASP A 113 -13.37 1.16 -44.57
N PRO A 114 -14.19 1.06 -43.51
CA PRO A 114 -14.15 -0.05 -42.58
C PRO A 114 -14.31 -1.44 -43.22
N LEU A 115 -15.22 -1.57 -44.19
CA LEU A 115 -15.42 -2.85 -44.89
C LEU A 115 -14.27 -3.13 -45.87
N GLY A 116 -13.71 -2.10 -46.48
CA GLY A 116 -12.48 -2.17 -47.27
C GLY A 116 -11.30 -2.69 -46.45
N TYR A 117 -11.14 -2.22 -45.20
CA TYR A 117 -10.09 -2.72 -44.30
C TYR A 117 -10.22 -4.22 -44.01
N VAL A 118 -11.43 -4.70 -43.74
CA VAL A 118 -11.69 -6.14 -43.52
C VAL A 118 -11.41 -6.97 -44.77
N ALA A 119 -11.73 -6.44 -45.95
CA ALA A 119 -11.38 -7.08 -47.22
C ALA A 119 -9.86 -7.13 -47.44
N GLU A 120 -9.14 -6.04 -47.16
CA GLU A 120 -7.68 -5.99 -47.25
C GLU A 120 -7.00 -6.99 -46.29
N LEU A 121 -7.51 -7.15 -45.06
CA LEU A 121 -7.02 -8.21 -44.16
C LEU A 121 -7.19 -9.60 -44.77
N SER A 122 -8.33 -9.83 -45.43
CA SER A 122 -8.63 -11.08 -46.12
C SER A 122 -7.71 -11.31 -47.32
N ASP A 123 -7.38 -10.26 -48.07
CA ASP A 123 -6.48 -10.35 -49.23
C ASP A 123 -5.02 -10.55 -48.81
N VAL A 124 -4.57 -9.89 -47.73
CA VAL A 124 -3.19 -9.93 -47.26
C VAL A 124 -2.87 -11.23 -46.55
N TYR A 125 -3.75 -11.68 -45.64
CA TYR A 125 -3.47 -12.84 -44.79
C TYR A 125 -4.31 -14.08 -45.15
N GLY A 126 -5.47 -13.90 -45.76
CA GLY A 126 -6.35 -15.00 -46.15
C GLY A 126 -6.71 -15.91 -44.98
N SER A 127 -6.82 -17.20 -45.27
CA SER A 127 -7.11 -18.24 -44.27
C SER A 127 -5.98 -18.46 -43.26
N ASN A 128 -4.82 -17.81 -43.42
CA ASN A 128 -3.71 -17.95 -42.49
C ASN A 128 -3.84 -17.06 -41.26
N LEU A 129 -4.71 -16.04 -41.30
CA LEU A 129 -4.96 -15.19 -40.15
C LEU A 129 -5.77 -15.92 -39.08
N VAL A 130 -5.39 -15.70 -37.83
CA VAL A 130 -6.15 -16.10 -36.64
C VAL A 130 -6.19 -14.90 -35.71
N LEU A 131 -7.40 -14.43 -35.39
CA LEU A 131 -7.61 -13.34 -34.44
C LEU A 131 -7.99 -13.93 -33.09
N VAL A 132 -7.12 -13.79 -32.10
CA VAL A 132 -7.34 -14.31 -30.73
C VAL A 132 -7.77 -13.16 -29.84
N PHE A 133 -9.03 -13.12 -29.46
CA PHE A 133 -9.60 -12.14 -28.54
C PHE A 133 -9.62 -12.73 -27.13
N ASP A 134 -8.63 -12.38 -26.28
CA ASP A 134 -8.50 -12.89 -24.92
C ASP A 134 -9.14 -11.97 -23.88
N GLN A 135 -9.79 -12.52 -22.86
CA GLN A 135 -10.53 -11.77 -21.82
C GLN A 135 -11.63 -10.86 -22.38
N LEU A 136 -12.39 -11.34 -23.38
CA LEU A 136 -13.48 -10.57 -24.01
C LEU A 136 -14.55 -10.12 -23.00
N GLU A 137 -14.69 -10.80 -21.85
CA GLU A 137 -15.60 -10.38 -20.78
C GLU A 137 -15.35 -8.95 -20.26
N GLU A 138 -14.16 -8.39 -20.47
CA GLU A 138 -13.83 -7.03 -20.05
C GLU A 138 -14.70 -5.99 -20.74
N LEU A 139 -15.09 -6.20 -22.00
CA LEU A 139 -16.01 -5.31 -22.70
C LEU A 139 -17.39 -5.27 -22.04
N PHE A 140 -17.87 -6.41 -21.58
CA PHE A 140 -19.17 -6.52 -20.91
C PHE A 140 -19.14 -5.91 -19.51
N ARG A 141 -17.99 -5.95 -18.83
CA ARG A 141 -17.81 -5.28 -17.54
C ARG A 141 -17.75 -3.77 -17.67
N ASP A 142 -17.18 -3.26 -18.75
CA ASP A 142 -17.15 -1.82 -19.04
C ASP A 142 -18.55 -1.32 -19.42
N SER A 143 -19.18 -1.96 -20.41
CA SER A 143 -20.57 -1.72 -20.76
C SER A 143 -21.18 -2.93 -21.46
N GLN A 144 -22.34 -3.36 -20.95
CA GLN A 144 -23.14 -4.42 -21.58
C GLN A 144 -23.41 -4.11 -23.07
N GLU A 145 -23.64 -2.84 -23.40
CA GLU A 145 -23.93 -2.39 -24.76
C GLU A 145 -22.70 -2.48 -25.65
N LEU A 146 -21.52 -2.10 -25.15
CA LEU A 146 -20.25 -2.20 -25.87
C LEU A 146 -19.88 -3.66 -26.19
N GLY A 147 -19.92 -4.54 -25.18
CA GLY A 147 -19.64 -5.97 -25.37
C GLY A 147 -20.61 -6.62 -26.36
N SER A 148 -21.91 -6.36 -26.20
CA SER A 148 -22.94 -6.89 -27.10
C SER A 148 -22.81 -6.37 -28.54
N GLY A 149 -22.46 -5.09 -28.70
CA GLY A 149 -22.21 -4.47 -30.00
C GLY A 149 -21.03 -5.11 -30.73
N PHE A 150 -19.90 -5.24 -30.03
CA PHE A 150 -18.67 -5.82 -30.57
C PHE A 150 -18.86 -7.27 -31.04
N VAL A 151 -19.50 -8.10 -30.21
CA VAL A 151 -19.77 -9.51 -30.55
C VAL A 151 -20.72 -9.63 -31.74
N ARG A 152 -21.78 -8.80 -31.78
CA ARG A 152 -22.70 -8.77 -32.92
C ARG A 152 -21.98 -8.39 -34.22
N GLU A 153 -21.04 -7.46 -34.15
CA GLU A 153 -20.28 -7.03 -35.33
C GLU A 153 -19.39 -8.14 -35.88
N ILE A 154 -18.75 -8.95 -35.02
CA ILE A 154 -18.01 -10.15 -35.46
C ILE A 154 -18.95 -11.08 -36.24
N GLY A 155 -20.15 -11.35 -35.70
CA GLY A 155 -21.17 -12.15 -36.38
C GLY A 155 -21.59 -11.54 -37.73
N SER A 156 -21.87 -10.24 -37.77
CA SER A 156 -22.22 -9.49 -38.99
C SER A 156 -21.14 -9.61 -40.06
N LEU A 157 -19.87 -9.45 -39.69
CA LEU A 157 -18.74 -9.51 -40.60
C LEU A 157 -18.53 -10.90 -41.20
N ILE A 158 -18.73 -11.96 -40.41
CA ILE A 158 -18.61 -13.34 -40.88
C ILE A 158 -19.79 -13.73 -41.79
N ALA A 159 -21.02 -13.33 -41.42
CA ALA A 159 -22.22 -13.61 -42.19
C ALA A 159 -22.33 -12.79 -43.49
N ASN A 160 -21.59 -11.68 -43.61
CA ASN A 160 -21.67 -10.79 -44.76
C ASN A 160 -21.01 -11.40 -46.02
N PRO A 161 -21.76 -11.61 -47.13
CA PRO A 161 -21.19 -12.17 -48.35
C PRO A 161 -20.15 -11.28 -49.06
N ARG A 162 -20.08 -9.99 -48.71
CA ARG A 162 -19.13 -9.02 -49.30
C ARG A 162 -17.73 -9.09 -48.68
N THR A 163 -17.63 -9.40 -47.38
CA THR A 163 -16.36 -9.47 -46.64
C THR A 163 -15.65 -10.81 -46.85
N ARG A 164 -16.41 -11.90 -47.03
CA ARG A 164 -15.91 -13.27 -47.29
C ARG A 164 -14.76 -13.69 -46.36
N ILE A 165 -14.93 -13.50 -45.05
CA ILE A 165 -13.87 -13.73 -44.06
C ILE A 165 -13.29 -15.16 -44.19
N PRO A 166 -12.03 -15.30 -44.65
CA PRO A 166 -11.39 -16.59 -44.82
C PRO A 166 -10.73 -17.08 -43.52
N TYR A 167 -10.52 -16.19 -42.56
CA TYR A 167 -9.82 -16.43 -41.30
C TYR A 167 -10.75 -16.83 -40.14
N THR A 168 -10.15 -17.14 -38.99
CA THR A 168 -10.84 -17.64 -37.80
C THR A 168 -10.65 -16.68 -36.62
N HIS A 169 -11.71 -16.54 -35.82
CA HIS A 169 -11.77 -15.80 -34.57
C HIS A 169 -11.76 -16.77 -33.39
N VAL A 170 -10.85 -16.61 -32.45
CA VAL A 170 -10.85 -17.33 -31.17
C VAL A 170 -11.31 -16.35 -30.11
N LEU A 171 -12.47 -16.62 -29.48
CA LEU A 171 -13.08 -15.76 -28.47
C LEU A 171 -12.88 -16.40 -27.10
N SER A 172 -11.95 -15.90 -26.31
CA SER A 172 -11.67 -16.39 -24.96
C SER A 172 -12.37 -15.54 -23.91
N MET A 173 -13.12 -16.20 -23.01
CA MET A 173 -13.82 -15.52 -21.93
C MET A 173 -14.07 -16.39 -20.69
N ARG A 174 -14.54 -15.74 -19.61
CA ARG A 174 -15.05 -16.44 -18.42
C ARG A 174 -16.36 -17.18 -18.70
N ARG A 175 -16.51 -18.36 -18.09
CA ARG A 175 -17.68 -19.24 -18.25
C ARG A 175 -19.01 -18.56 -17.93
N GLU A 176 -19.02 -17.61 -16.99
CA GLU A 176 -20.22 -16.87 -16.60
C GLU A 176 -20.74 -15.90 -17.69
N PHE A 177 -19.93 -15.61 -18.73
CA PHE A 177 -20.29 -14.74 -19.86
C PHE A 177 -20.68 -15.51 -21.13
N THR A 178 -20.78 -16.84 -21.11
CA THR A 178 -21.13 -17.64 -22.30
C THR A 178 -22.44 -17.19 -22.97
N ASP A 179 -23.46 -16.85 -22.18
CA ASP A 179 -24.76 -16.44 -22.72
C ASP A 179 -24.71 -15.12 -23.53
N GLU A 180 -23.63 -14.36 -23.39
CA GLU A 180 -23.38 -13.10 -24.10
C GLU A 180 -22.94 -13.31 -25.56
N LEU A 181 -22.52 -14.52 -25.93
CA LEU A 181 -22.15 -14.86 -27.32
C LEU A 181 -23.34 -15.28 -28.19
N ARG A 182 -24.51 -15.52 -27.60
CA ARG A 182 -25.72 -15.94 -28.33
C ARG A 182 -26.07 -15.07 -29.54
N PRO A 183 -25.99 -13.72 -29.49
CA PRO A 183 -26.29 -12.89 -30.66
C PRO A 183 -25.41 -13.21 -31.88
N LEU A 184 -24.15 -13.59 -31.67
CA LEU A 184 -23.26 -14.04 -32.73
C LEU A 184 -23.62 -15.45 -33.20
N GLU A 185 -23.90 -16.37 -32.27
CA GLU A 185 -24.25 -17.76 -32.59
C GLU A 185 -25.52 -17.85 -33.43
N GLU A 186 -26.51 -16.99 -33.17
CA GLU A 186 -27.77 -16.93 -33.92
C GLU A 186 -27.57 -16.45 -35.37
N MET A 187 -26.47 -15.76 -35.67
CA MET A 187 -26.15 -15.24 -37.00
C MET A 187 -25.32 -16.21 -37.86
N LEU A 188 -24.70 -17.21 -37.23
CA LEU A 188 -23.76 -18.13 -37.88
C LEU A 188 -24.33 -19.54 -37.99
N ASP A 189 -23.87 -20.28 -39.00
CA ASP A 189 -24.18 -21.70 -39.09
C ASP A 189 -23.49 -22.46 -37.94
N ARG A 190 -24.14 -23.51 -37.42
CA ARG A 190 -23.57 -24.35 -36.35
C ARG A 190 -22.21 -24.95 -36.68
N SER A 191 -21.90 -25.17 -37.96
CA SER A 191 -20.59 -25.68 -38.39
C SER A 191 -19.49 -24.61 -38.38
N GLN A 192 -19.86 -23.33 -38.28
CA GLN A 192 -18.94 -22.20 -38.21
C GLN A 192 -18.49 -21.88 -36.79
N VAL A 193 -19.18 -22.41 -35.77
CA VAL A 193 -18.89 -22.15 -34.36
C VAL A 193 -18.49 -23.46 -33.67
N GLU A 194 -17.33 -23.47 -33.02
CA GLU A 194 -16.91 -24.56 -32.14
C GLU A 194 -16.85 -24.06 -30.70
N HIS A 195 -17.47 -24.81 -29.78
CA HIS A 195 -17.44 -24.50 -28.35
C HIS A 195 -16.44 -25.39 -27.61
N ILE A 196 -15.41 -24.78 -27.04
CA ILE A 196 -14.36 -25.45 -26.26
C ILE A 196 -14.43 -24.94 -24.83
N ARG A 197 -14.77 -25.84 -23.91
CA ARG A 197 -14.70 -25.59 -22.48
C ARG A 197 -13.38 -26.12 -21.93
N LEU A 198 -12.57 -25.24 -21.39
CA LEU A 198 -11.34 -25.58 -20.72
C LEU A 198 -11.62 -25.98 -19.27
N GLY A 199 -11.21 -27.19 -18.90
CA GLY A 199 -11.32 -27.71 -17.54
C GLY A 199 -10.11 -27.37 -16.67
N GLU A 200 -10.15 -27.83 -15.43
CA GLU A 200 -8.96 -27.87 -14.57
C GLU A 200 -7.93 -28.83 -15.15
N ILE A 201 -6.66 -28.59 -14.82
CA ILE A 201 -5.56 -29.49 -15.19
C ILE A 201 -5.79 -30.82 -14.45
N ALA A 202 -5.52 -31.92 -15.14
CA ALA A 202 -5.71 -33.25 -14.57
C ALA A 202 -4.68 -33.51 -13.46
N ASP A 203 -5.07 -34.24 -12.42
CA ASP A 203 -4.27 -34.39 -11.21
C ASP A 203 -2.90 -35.04 -11.49
N ASN A 204 -2.80 -35.89 -12.50
CA ASN A 204 -1.54 -36.48 -12.95
C ASN A 204 -0.59 -35.44 -13.56
N ASP A 205 -1.11 -34.44 -14.28
CA ASP A 205 -0.29 -33.41 -14.90
C ASP A 205 0.17 -32.33 -13.88
N ILE A 206 -0.46 -32.27 -12.70
CA ILE A 206 -0.04 -31.37 -11.61
C ILE A 206 1.34 -31.79 -11.08
N ALA A 207 1.64 -33.09 -11.01
CA ALA A 207 2.97 -33.55 -10.60
C ALA A 207 4.05 -33.01 -11.53
N ASP A 208 3.82 -33.08 -12.84
CA ASP A 208 4.74 -32.56 -13.85
C ASP A 208 4.94 -31.04 -13.69
N ILE A 209 3.89 -30.28 -13.38
CA ILE A 209 3.99 -28.82 -13.10
C ILE A 209 4.92 -28.52 -11.92
N VAL A 210 5.01 -29.43 -10.95
CA VAL A 210 5.92 -29.30 -9.81
C VAL A 210 7.35 -29.68 -10.21
N SER A 211 7.56 -30.81 -10.89
CA SER A 211 8.90 -31.36 -11.12
C SER A 211 9.61 -30.83 -12.37
N GLU A 212 8.91 -30.75 -13.51
CA GLU A 212 9.54 -30.51 -14.81
C GLU A 212 10.29 -29.16 -14.90
N PRO A 213 9.79 -28.03 -14.37
CA PRO A 213 10.55 -26.77 -14.41
C PRO A 213 11.91 -26.85 -13.70
N LEU A 214 12.05 -27.71 -12.67
CA LEU A 214 13.31 -27.95 -11.99
C LEU A 214 14.21 -28.88 -12.79
N LEU A 215 13.64 -29.95 -13.36
CA LEU A 215 14.38 -30.91 -14.18
C LEU A 215 14.97 -30.27 -15.45
N LEU A 216 14.26 -29.31 -16.06
CA LEU A 216 14.75 -28.54 -17.21
C LEU A 216 16.00 -27.69 -16.88
N GLU A 217 16.16 -27.30 -15.62
CA GLU A 217 17.29 -26.51 -15.11
C GLU A 217 18.34 -27.39 -14.38
N ASP A 218 18.28 -28.72 -14.55
CA ASP A 218 19.15 -29.70 -13.87
C ASP A 218 19.11 -29.62 -12.32
N ILE A 219 18.01 -29.12 -11.75
CA ILE A 219 17.81 -29.02 -10.30
C ILE A 219 17.22 -30.35 -9.77
N PRO A 220 17.81 -30.97 -8.73
CA PRO A 220 17.32 -32.25 -8.20
C PRO A 220 15.89 -32.17 -7.65
N VAL A 221 15.10 -33.23 -7.85
CA VAL A 221 13.72 -33.36 -7.33
C VAL A 221 13.50 -34.74 -6.74
N GLU A 222 13.00 -34.80 -5.50
CA GLU A 222 12.57 -36.05 -4.86
C GLU A 222 11.09 -36.32 -5.11
N ASP A 223 10.75 -37.50 -5.63
CA ASP A 223 9.35 -37.94 -5.87
C ASP A 223 8.48 -37.79 -4.61
N ALA A 224 9.04 -38.09 -3.44
CA ALA A 224 8.31 -37.99 -2.17
C ALA A 224 7.91 -36.55 -1.80
N ALA A 225 8.70 -35.55 -2.22
CA ALA A 225 8.37 -34.14 -2.04
C ALA A 225 7.26 -33.70 -2.99
N VAL A 226 7.32 -34.14 -4.25
CA VAL A 226 6.26 -33.92 -5.26
C VAL A 226 4.94 -34.52 -4.80
N ASP A 227 4.97 -35.77 -4.33
CA ASP A 227 3.79 -36.48 -3.82
C ASP A 227 3.14 -35.75 -2.64
N GLU A 228 3.94 -35.20 -1.72
CA GLU A 228 3.41 -34.47 -0.57
C GLU A 228 2.83 -33.10 -0.98
N ILE A 229 3.45 -32.37 -1.92
CA ILE A 229 2.86 -31.13 -2.49
C ILE A 229 1.52 -31.46 -3.16
N LEU A 230 1.49 -32.49 -4.01
CA LEU A 230 0.28 -32.91 -4.71
C LEU A 230 -0.82 -33.31 -3.73
N ARG A 231 -0.49 -34.12 -2.72
CA ARG A 231 -1.43 -34.52 -1.66
C ARG A 231 -2.04 -33.31 -0.97
N ARG A 232 -1.23 -32.33 -0.54
CA ARG A 232 -1.71 -31.11 0.13
C ARG A 232 -2.54 -30.23 -0.82
N TYR A 233 -2.15 -30.13 -2.08
CA TYR A 233 -2.89 -29.39 -3.11
C TYR A 233 -4.28 -29.97 -3.37
N LEU A 234 -4.38 -31.29 -3.56
CA LEU A 234 -5.66 -31.98 -3.75
C LEU A 234 -6.54 -31.85 -2.50
N LEU A 235 -5.96 -32.01 -1.31
CA LEU A 235 -6.67 -31.83 -0.05
C LEU A 235 -7.25 -30.41 0.11
N ALA A 236 -6.51 -29.38 -0.33
CA ALA A 236 -6.97 -27.99 -0.29
C ALA A 236 -8.08 -27.66 -1.31
N ARG A 237 -8.15 -28.40 -2.43
CA ARG A 237 -9.17 -28.22 -3.48
C ARG A 237 -10.56 -28.69 -3.06
N ASP A 238 -10.64 -29.64 -2.12
CA ASP A 238 -11.88 -30.25 -1.65
C ASP A 238 -12.68 -29.40 -0.62
N VAL A 239 -12.22 -28.18 -0.31
CA VAL A 239 -12.95 -27.27 0.59
C VAL A 239 -14.21 -26.74 -0.11
N ASP A 240 -15.35 -27.38 0.16
CA ASP A 240 -16.67 -26.98 -0.35
C ASP A 240 -17.07 -25.59 0.17
N GLY A 241 -17.29 -24.63 -0.73
CA GLY A 241 -17.55 -23.21 -0.44
C GLY A 241 -18.87 -22.88 0.29
N ARG A 242 -19.52 -23.84 0.96
CA ARG A 242 -20.80 -23.67 1.66
C ARG A 242 -20.71 -23.42 3.18
N GLN A 243 -19.55 -23.57 3.81
CA GLN A 243 -19.40 -23.40 5.27
C GLN A 243 -18.46 -22.27 5.71
N VAL A 244 -18.00 -21.41 4.81
CA VAL A 244 -17.18 -20.26 5.18
C VAL A 244 -17.98 -18.97 4.97
N GLU A 245 -18.50 -18.41 6.07
CA GLU A 245 -18.91 -17.00 6.14
C GLU A 245 -17.65 -16.11 6.05
N ARG A 246 -17.03 -16.04 4.87
CA ARG A 246 -16.06 -15.04 4.40
C ARG A 246 -15.57 -15.49 3.01
N SER A 247 -15.57 -14.57 2.08
CA SER A 247 -15.44 -14.75 0.63
C SER A 247 -14.06 -15.19 0.09
N ASP A 248 -13.34 -16.09 0.76
CA ASP A 248 -12.05 -16.64 0.30
C ASP A 248 -12.20 -18.14 -0.04
N ARG A 249 -12.39 -18.50 -1.31
CA ARG A 249 -11.39 -18.75 -2.38
C ARG A 249 -11.02 -20.24 -2.48
N ARG A 250 -11.46 -20.85 -3.57
CA ARG A 250 -11.03 -22.18 -4.02
C ARG A 250 -9.52 -22.15 -4.31
N VAL A 251 -8.75 -23.05 -3.72
CA VAL A 251 -7.33 -23.24 -4.08
C VAL A 251 -7.25 -23.74 -5.51
N GLY A 252 -6.35 -23.16 -6.29
CA GLY A 252 -6.25 -23.37 -7.74
C GLY A 252 -4.83 -23.15 -8.22
N LEU A 253 -4.62 -23.17 -9.54
CA LEU A 253 -3.29 -23.15 -10.13
C LEU A 253 -2.45 -21.92 -9.72
N LEU A 254 -3.08 -20.74 -9.57
CA LEU A 254 -2.42 -19.54 -9.05
C LEU A 254 -1.74 -19.80 -7.69
N HIS A 255 -2.44 -20.46 -6.77
CA HIS A 255 -1.95 -20.71 -5.42
C HIS A 255 -0.81 -21.73 -5.43
N LEU A 256 -0.91 -22.75 -6.29
CA LEU A 256 0.17 -23.71 -6.50
C LEU A 256 1.42 -23.02 -7.05
N GLN A 257 1.28 -22.20 -8.09
CA GLN A 257 2.39 -21.44 -8.66
C GLN A 257 2.99 -20.45 -7.65
N GLY A 258 2.17 -19.80 -6.83
CA GLY A 258 2.65 -18.95 -5.73
C GLY A 258 3.47 -19.73 -4.70
N LEU A 259 3.00 -20.91 -4.28
CA LEU A 259 3.73 -21.78 -3.36
C LEU A 259 5.06 -22.26 -3.95
N LEU A 260 5.05 -22.78 -5.18
CA LEU A 260 6.26 -23.25 -5.85
C LEU A 260 7.29 -22.14 -6.01
N TRP A 261 6.82 -20.93 -6.33
CA TRP A 261 7.66 -19.75 -6.37
C TRP A 261 8.32 -19.45 -5.03
N VAL A 262 7.53 -19.40 -3.94
CA VAL A 262 8.05 -19.13 -2.59
C VAL A 262 9.01 -20.21 -2.12
N LEU A 263 8.73 -21.49 -2.40
CA LEU A 263 9.61 -22.59 -2.02
C LEU A 263 10.97 -22.49 -2.71
N ALA A 264 10.98 -22.21 -4.01
CA ALA A 264 12.22 -22.04 -4.75
C ALA A 264 13.05 -20.83 -4.26
N ASP A 265 12.39 -19.74 -3.88
CA ASP A 265 13.03 -18.57 -3.28
C ASP A 265 13.59 -18.87 -1.87
N GLN A 266 12.78 -19.40 -0.96
CA GLN A 266 13.17 -19.69 0.43
C GLN A 266 14.25 -20.77 0.55
N LEU A 267 14.18 -21.81 -0.29
CA LEU A 267 15.12 -22.92 -0.29
C LEU A 267 16.33 -22.66 -1.18
N ALA A 268 16.33 -21.53 -1.92
CA ALA A 268 17.36 -21.12 -2.86
C ALA A 268 17.74 -22.27 -3.80
N PHE A 269 16.76 -22.75 -4.56
CA PHE A 269 16.96 -23.92 -5.41
C PHE A 269 18.13 -23.74 -6.38
N ASP A 270 19.03 -24.72 -6.39
CA ASP A 270 20.17 -24.83 -7.29
C ASP A 270 20.54 -26.31 -7.52
N VAL A 271 21.61 -26.55 -8.27
CA VAL A 271 22.06 -27.92 -8.60
C VAL A 271 22.47 -28.76 -7.37
N ASP A 272 22.82 -28.12 -6.25
CA ASP A 272 23.16 -28.78 -4.98
C ASP A 272 21.96 -28.82 -4.01
N ARG A 273 21.01 -27.88 -4.15
CA ARG A 273 19.85 -27.68 -3.30
C ARG A 273 18.57 -27.82 -4.12
N GLY A 274 18.11 -29.05 -4.23
CA GLY A 274 16.88 -29.40 -4.95
C GLY A 274 15.60 -29.32 -4.11
N LEU A 275 14.51 -29.81 -4.67
CA LEU A 275 13.25 -30.01 -3.98
C LEU A 275 13.25 -31.38 -3.27
N GLY A 276 13.26 -31.37 -1.93
CA GLY A 276 13.22 -32.58 -1.09
C GLY A 276 12.40 -32.42 0.18
N LEU A 277 12.03 -33.53 0.83
CA LEU A 277 11.15 -33.51 2.02
C LEU A 277 11.75 -32.75 3.22
N GLU A 278 13.07 -32.85 3.40
CA GLU A 278 13.78 -32.11 4.45
C GLU A 278 13.72 -30.60 4.19
N GLY A 279 13.93 -30.19 2.93
CA GLY A 279 13.81 -28.79 2.52
C GLY A 279 12.40 -28.25 2.73
N LEU A 280 11.37 -29.00 2.31
CA LEU A 280 9.97 -28.65 2.57
C LEU A 280 9.72 -28.42 4.07
N SER A 281 10.18 -29.32 4.93
CA SER A 281 9.98 -29.20 6.38
C SER A 281 10.72 -28.01 7.02
N ALA A 282 11.72 -27.45 6.33
CA ALA A 282 12.45 -26.26 6.76
C ALA A 282 11.86 -24.95 6.22
N ALA A 283 10.97 -24.99 5.22
CA ALA A 283 10.38 -23.80 4.62
C ALA A 283 9.34 -23.15 5.56
N GLU A 284 9.36 -21.82 5.66
CA GLU A 284 8.48 -21.07 6.57
C GLU A 284 7.00 -21.18 6.16
N CYS A 285 6.73 -21.21 4.86
CA CYS A 285 5.37 -21.37 4.33
C CYS A 285 4.84 -22.81 4.44
N TRP A 286 5.62 -23.74 4.99
CA TRP A 286 5.32 -25.16 5.02
C TRP A 286 5.06 -25.67 6.45
N PRO A 287 3.79 -25.82 6.86
CA PRO A 287 3.47 -26.30 8.20
C PRO A 287 3.85 -27.78 8.38
N THR A 288 4.28 -28.12 9.59
CA THR A 288 4.66 -29.48 10.00
C THR A 288 3.48 -30.45 9.93
N GLU A 289 2.28 -30.00 10.31
CA GLU A 289 1.06 -30.81 10.29
C GLU A 289 -0.07 -30.14 9.51
N ILE A 290 -0.77 -30.94 8.70
CA ILE A 290 -2.01 -30.56 8.02
C ILE A 290 -3.03 -31.66 8.29
N ALA A 291 -4.03 -31.35 9.11
CA ALA A 291 -5.05 -32.30 9.53
C ALA A 291 -6.34 -32.18 8.70
N THR A 292 -6.63 -31.00 8.16
CA THR A 292 -7.88 -30.71 7.47
C THR A 292 -7.69 -30.07 6.09
N PRO A 293 -8.66 -30.21 5.17
CA PRO A 293 -8.75 -29.42 3.94
C PRO A 293 -8.57 -27.92 4.15
N HIS A 294 -9.08 -27.40 5.27
CA HIS A 294 -9.00 -25.99 5.60
C HIS A 294 -7.58 -25.55 6.00
N ASP A 295 -6.84 -26.38 6.71
CA ASP A 295 -5.43 -26.11 7.05
C ASP A 295 -4.57 -26.10 5.79
N ALA A 296 -4.83 -27.02 4.86
CA ALA A 296 -4.19 -27.03 3.55
C ALA A 296 -4.50 -25.76 2.76
N ALA A 297 -5.77 -25.33 2.72
CA ALA A 297 -6.14 -24.09 2.03
C ALA A 297 -5.48 -22.83 2.63
N LYS A 298 -5.37 -22.77 3.96
CA LYS A 298 -4.66 -21.69 4.66
C LYS A 298 -3.18 -21.64 4.31
N MET A 299 -2.52 -22.80 4.21
CA MET A 299 -1.12 -22.88 3.79
C MET A 299 -0.93 -22.24 2.40
N PHE A 300 -1.78 -22.59 1.43
CA PHE A 300 -1.71 -22.00 0.08
C PHE A 300 -2.01 -20.50 0.05
N ALA A 301 -2.96 -20.03 0.87
CA ALA A 301 -3.24 -18.60 1.00
C ALA A 301 -2.05 -17.83 1.61
N LEU A 302 -1.43 -18.39 2.66
CA LEU A 302 -0.24 -17.84 3.30
C LEU A 302 0.93 -17.79 2.31
N ALA A 303 1.16 -18.86 1.54
CA ALA A 303 2.20 -18.87 0.52
C ALA A 303 1.99 -17.78 -0.54
N LEU A 304 0.75 -17.50 -0.94
CA LEU A 304 0.47 -16.39 -1.86
C LEU A 304 0.66 -15.01 -1.21
N GLU A 305 0.41 -14.86 0.10
CA GLU A 305 0.79 -13.65 0.83
C GLU A 305 2.31 -13.49 0.91
N THR A 306 3.05 -14.55 1.21
CA THR A 306 4.52 -14.56 1.22
C THR A 306 5.08 -14.25 -0.16
N TYR A 307 4.45 -14.74 -1.24
CA TYR A 307 4.81 -14.37 -2.62
C TYR A 307 4.71 -12.85 -2.83
N VAL A 308 3.61 -12.23 -2.39
CA VAL A 308 3.45 -10.77 -2.47
C VAL A 308 4.52 -10.06 -1.63
N ASP A 309 4.81 -10.55 -0.44
CA ASP A 309 5.82 -9.97 0.44
C ASP A 309 7.24 -10.05 -0.15
N LEU A 310 7.63 -11.19 -0.71
CA LEU A 310 8.93 -11.36 -1.35
C LEU A 310 9.04 -10.55 -2.64
N LYS A 311 7.95 -10.35 -3.38
CA LYS A 311 7.96 -9.54 -4.62
C LYS A 311 7.94 -8.05 -4.35
N VAL A 312 7.11 -7.58 -3.43
CA VAL A 312 6.90 -6.15 -3.16
C VAL A 312 7.80 -5.67 -2.03
N GLY A 313 7.89 -6.42 -0.94
CA GLY A 313 8.71 -6.10 0.22
C GLY A 313 10.22 -6.15 -0.06
N ALA A 314 10.71 -7.10 -0.86
CA ALA A 314 12.12 -7.13 -1.23
C ALA A 314 12.55 -5.89 -2.04
N LEU A 315 11.68 -5.41 -2.93
CA LEU A 315 11.90 -4.14 -3.65
C LEU A 315 11.95 -2.96 -2.69
N ALA A 316 11.08 -2.95 -1.67
CA ALA A 316 11.11 -1.95 -0.59
C ALA A 316 12.47 -1.89 0.10
N THR A 317 12.96 -3.04 0.55
CA THR A 317 14.24 -3.16 1.25
C THR A 317 15.42 -2.76 0.35
N MET A 318 15.42 -3.20 -0.92
CA MET A 318 16.48 -2.86 -1.87
C MET A 318 16.53 -1.36 -2.20
N ALA A 319 15.38 -0.68 -2.24
CA ALA A 319 15.28 0.75 -2.55
C ALA A 319 15.42 1.67 -1.31
N GLY A 320 15.74 1.12 -0.14
CA GLY A 320 16.01 1.87 1.09
C GLY A 320 14.80 2.67 1.59
N GLY A 321 15.05 3.80 2.27
CA GLY A 321 13.99 4.58 2.93
C GLY A 321 12.84 5.02 2.02
N ARG A 322 13.15 5.41 0.77
CA ARG A 322 12.13 5.73 -0.24
C ARG A 322 11.35 4.49 -0.69
N GLY A 323 12.01 3.34 -0.76
CA GLY A 323 11.36 2.08 -1.10
C GLY A 323 10.30 1.67 -0.08
N GLU A 324 10.57 1.87 1.20
CA GLU A 324 9.60 1.63 2.27
C GLU A 324 8.37 2.55 2.16
N GLU A 325 8.56 3.82 1.80
CA GLU A 325 7.45 4.75 1.54
C GLU A 325 6.61 4.31 0.33
N VAL A 326 7.24 3.87 -0.76
CA VAL A 326 6.55 3.37 -1.96
C VAL A 326 5.71 2.14 -1.62
N ALA A 327 6.25 1.21 -0.84
CA ALA A 327 5.51 0.03 -0.40
C ALA A 327 4.34 0.37 0.55
N ASP A 328 4.42 1.44 1.34
CA ASP A 328 3.28 1.94 2.12
C ASP A 328 2.16 2.48 1.20
N VAL A 329 2.52 3.09 0.06
CA VAL A 329 1.54 3.47 -0.98
C VAL A 329 0.92 2.23 -1.64
N VAL A 330 1.71 1.20 -1.97
CA VAL A 330 1.17 -0.08 -2.47
C VAL A 330 0.18 -0.70 -1.46
N ALA A 331 0.50 -0.64 -0.18
CA ALA A 331 -0.35 -1.17 0.89
C ALA A 331 -1.69 -0.42 0.98
N ASN A 332 -1.69 0.91 0.83
CA ASN A 332 -2.93 1.69 0.75
C ASN A 332 -3.75 1.35 -0.51
N MET A 333 -3.11 1.11 -1.65
CA MET A 333 -3.80 0.73 -2.90
C MET A 333 -4.50 -0.63 -2.82
N ALA A 334 -3.92 -1.57 -2.07
CA ALA A 334 -4.30 -2.99 -2.05
C ALA A 334 -5.83 -3.22 -1.87
N GLN A 335 -6.44 -2.54 -0.92
CA GLN A 335 -7.87 -2.66 -0.60
C GLN A 335 -8.80 -2.08 -1.69
N HIS A 336 -8.27 -1.25 -2.59
CA HIS A 336 -9.05 -0.58 -3.63
C HIS A 336 -9.00 -1.30 -4.99
N LEU A 337 -8.12 -2.29 -5.13
CA LEU A 337 -7.94 -3.09 -6.35
C LEU A 337 -8.81 -4.37 -6.38
N SER A 338 -9.53 -4.68 -5.29
CA SER A 338 -10.45 -5.82 -5.23
C SER A 338 -11.66 -5.54 -4.36
N SER A 339 -12.80 -6.17 -4.68
CA SER A 339 -14.00 -6.18 -3.83
C SER A 339 -14.63 -7.56 -3.83
N ARG A 340 -14.87 -8.12 -2.63
CA ARG A 340 -15.47 -9.46 -2.42
C ARG A 340 -14.81 -10.57 -3.24
N GLY A 341 -13.48 -10.48 -3.43
CA GLY A 341 -12.68 -11.47 -4.16
C GLY A 341 -12.64 -11.27 -5.68
N TYR A 342 -13.31 -10.25 -6.23
CA TYR A 342 -13.22 -9.90 -7.65
C TYR A 342 -12.20 -8.78 -7.86
N LYS A 343 -11.41 -8.85 -8.95
CA LYS A 343 -10.56 -7.72 -9.36
C LYS A 343 -11.41 -6.52 -9.75
N LEU A 344 -11.04 -5.33 -9.29
CA LEU A 344 -11.59 -4.06 -9.74
C LEU A 344 -10.68 -3.43 -10.79
N VAL A 345 -11.28 -2.75 -11.76
CA VAL A 345 -10.57 -1.85 -12.67
C VAL A 345 -10.68 -0.46 -12.08
N ARG A 346 -9.55 0.23 -11.92
CA ARG A 346 -9.48 1.58 -11.34
C ARG A 346 -8.75 2.51 -12.28
N ASP A 347 -9.31 3.67 -12.55
CA ASP A 347 -8.54 4.77 -13.14
C ASP A 347 -7.48 5.25 -12.12
N THR A 348 -6.30 5.64 -12.62
CA THR A 348 -5.20 6.07 -11.75
C THR A 348 -5.48 7.36 -11.02
N ASP A 349 -6.27 8.27 -11.61
CA ASP A 349 -6.53 9.59 -11.05
C ASP A 349 -7.49 9.50 -9.84
N SER A 350 -8.46 8.59 -9.87
CA SER A 350 -9.34 8.24 -8.76
C SER A 350 -8.68 7.30 -7.75
N LEU A 351 -7.67 6.53 -8.14
CA LEU A 351 -6.91 5.68 -7.22
C LEU A 351 -5.89 6.48 -6.41
N ALA A 352 -5.26 7.49 -6.99
CA ALA A 352 -4.26 8.33 -6.32
C ALA A 352 -4.70 8.91 -4.96
N PRO A 353 -5.87 9.56 -4.80
CA PRO A 353 -6.31 10.08 -3.50
C PRO A 353 -6.61 8.98 -2.48
N LEU A 354 -6.98 7.78 -2.92
CA LEU A 354 -7.20 6.62 -2.05
C LEU A 354 -5.88 6.00 -1.58
N ALA A 355 -4.88 5.96 -2.46
CA ALA A 355 -3.55 5.43 -2.19
C ALA A 355 -2.68 6.39 -1.34
N LEU A 356 -2.96 7.69 -1.43
CA LEU A 356 -2.24 8.75 -0.75
C LEU A 356 -3.19 9.52 0.19
N PRO A 357 -3.60 8.93 1.32
CA PRO A 357 -4.57 9.56 2.23
C PRO A 357 -4.13 10.93 2.75
N GLY A 358 -2.81 11.19 2.76
CA GLY A 358 -2.23 12.49 3.08
C GLY A 358 -2.57 13.62 2.11
N LEU A 359 -2.95 13.32 0.85
CA LEU A 359 -3.32 14.35 -0.13
C LEU A 359 -4.60 15.10 0.24
N ALA A 360 -5.56 14.42 0.87
CA ALA A 360 -6.79 15.07 1.35
C ALA A 360 -6.48 16.20 2.34
N GLN A 361 -5.38 16.08 3.10
CA GLN A 361 -4.96 17.09 4.06
C GLN A 361 -4.29 18.31 3.39
N LEU A 362 -3.83 18.18 2.14
CA LEU A 362 -3.33 19.32 1.35
C LEU A 362 -4.45 20.24 0.86
N GLY A 363 -5.72 19.90 1.13
CA GLY A 363 -6.87 20.72 0.77
C GLY A 363 -7.22 20.69 -0.72
N LEU A 364 -6.61 19.77 -1.49
CA LEU A 364 -6.93 19.54 -2.89
C LEU A 364 -8.30 18.87 -3.01
N ARG A 365 -9.17 19.42 -3.86
CA ARG A 365 -10.49 18.83 -4.19
C ARG A 365 -10.33 17.64 -5.14
N ASP A 366 -11.34 16.78 -5.17
CA ASP A 366 -11.45 15.71 -6.16
C ASP A 366 -11.39 16.30 -7.59
N GLY A 367 -10.37 15.91 -8.36
CA GLY A 367 -10.04 16.47 -9.68
C GLY A 367 -8.79 17.37 -9.69
N GLU A 368 -8.54 18.12 -8.61
CA GLU A 368 -7.32 18.93 -8.47
C GLU A 368 -6.08 18.07 -8.25
N VAL A 369 -6.23 16.84 -7.74
CA VAL A 369 -5.14 15.87 -7.59
C VAL A 369 -4.56 15.43 -8.94
N ALA A 370 -5.40 15.18 -9.96
CA ALA A 370 -4.95 14.81 -11.30
C ALA A 370 -4.21 15.98 -11.98
N ILE A 371 -4.74 17.19 -11.81
CA ILE A 371 -4.15 18.45 -12.26
C ILE A 371 -2.79 18.68 -11.57
N ALA A 372 -2.75 18.56 -10.25
CA ALA A 372 -1.56 18.61 -9.43
C ALA A 372 -0.51 17.56 -9.86
N ALA A 373 -0.96 16.36 -10.23
CA ALA A 373 -0.10 15.32 -10.78
C ALA A 373 0.50 15.69 -12.13
N ALA A 374 -0.29 16.28 -13.02
CA ALA A 374 0.22 16.80 -14.29
C ALA A 374 1.23 17.95 -14.10
N VAL A 375 0.97 18.88 -13.16
CA VAL A 375 1.91 19.96 -12.81
C VAL A 375 3.21 19.38 -12.26
N ALA A 376 3.13 18.47 -11.28
CA ALA A 376 4.32 17.84 -10.68
C ALA A 376 5.16 17.12 -11.73
N ARG A 377 4.54 16.34 -12.63
CA ARG A 377 5.24 15.67 -13.75
C ARG A 377 5.94 16.65 -14.69
N SER A 378 5.33 17.79 -14.97
CA SER A 378 5.92 18.86 -15.79
C SER A 378 7.10 19.56 -15.10
N ILE A 379 7.06 19.69 -13.77
CA ILE A 379 8.18 20.23 -12.98
C ILE A 379 9.33 19.21 -12.90
N LEU A 380 9.00 17.94 -12.66
CA LEU A 380 9.98 16.85 -12.62
C LEU A 380 10.70 16.66 -13.95
N SER A 381 10.05 16.90 -15.09
CA SER A 381 10.69 16.82 -16.41
C SER A 381 11.57 18.03 -16.77
N THR A 382 11.53 19.11 -15.98
CA THR A 382 12.27 20.35 -16.24
C THR A 382 13.44 20.60 -15.29
N LYS A 383 13.51 19.94 -14.12
CA LYS A 383 14.70 19.94 -13.25
C LYS A 383 15.68 18.84 -13.73
N GLU A 384 16.94 19.20 -14.02
CA GLU A 384 18.01 18.31 -14.53
C GLU A 384 18.27 17.05 -13.67
N THR A 385 17.43 16.03 -13.80
CA THR A 385 17.76 14.76 -14.47
C THR A 385 19.23 14.29 -14.50
N SER A 386 19.89 14.13 -13.35
CA SER A 386 21.17 13.39 -13.33
C SER A 386 21.35 12.35 -12.23
N ASP A 387 20.71 12.49 -11.06
CA ASP A 387 20.84 11.48 -10.00
C ASP A 387 19.53 10.70 -9.74
N LEU A 388 18.36 11.34 -9.85
CA LEU A 388 17.06 10.68 -9.60
C LEU A 388 16.61 9.78 -10.77
N GLU A 389 16.98 10.13 -12.00
CA GLU A 389 16.67 9.33 -13.21
C GLU A 389 17.45 8.02 -13.29
N ARG A 390 18.59 7.92 -12.59
CA ARG A 390 19.43 6.72 -12.59
C ARG A 390 18.97 5.66 -11.59
N GLU A 391 18.21 6.04 -10.56
CA GLU A 391 17.60 5.12 -9.59
C GLU A 391 16.14 4.75 -9.92
N ILE A 392 15.41 5.58 -10.68
CA ILE A 392 14.05 5.27 -11.19
C ILE A 392 14.10 4.66 -12.61
N GLY A 393 15.29 4.58 -13.20
CA GLY A 393 15.52 4.30 -14.60
C GLY A 393 15.03 2.92 -15.04
N VAL A 394 13.76 2.85 -15.49
CA VAL A 394 13.26 2.06 -16.64
C VAL A 394 11.79 2.38 -16.98
N ALA A 395 10.95 2.93 -16.09
CA ALA A 395 9.49 2.98 -16.32
C ALA A 395 8.84 4.29 -16.81
N LEU A 396 9.58 5.30 -17.29
CA LEU A 396 8.97 6.57 -17.78
C LEU A 396 9.19 6.86 -19.27
N ARG A 397 9.08 5.83 -20.13
CA ARG A 397 8.89 6.05 -21.57
C ARG A 397 7.42 5.85 -21.94
N GLY A 398 6.61 6.91 -21.77
CA GLY A 398 5.27 6.97 -22.36
C GLY A 398 4.18 7.69 -21.56
N SER A 399 4.42 8.90 -21.07
CA SER A 399 3.34 9.81 -20.66
C SER A 399 3.56 11.20 -21.23
N SER A 400 3.34 11.31 -22.53
CA SER A 400 3.12 12.59 -23.22
C SER A 400 1.68 12.61 -23.70
N TYR A 401 0.73 12.98 -22.83
CA TYR A 401 -0.54 13.55 -23.28
C TYR A 401 -0.89 14.72 -22.39
N LEU A 402 -0.73 15.90 -22.99
CA LEU A 402 -1.33 17.16 -22.59
C LEU A 402 -2.85 16.98 -22.56
N LEU A 403 -3.47 17.52 -21.51
CA LEU A 403 -4.90 17.67 -21.37
C LEU A 403 -5.51 18.21 -22.67
N SER A 404 -6.56 17.57 -23.16
CA SER A 404 -7.23 17.95 -24.40
C SER A 404 -8.27 19.06 -24.23
N ASP A 405 -8.61 19.44 -22.99
CA ASP A 405 -9.60 20.49 -22.71
C ASP A 405 -8.94 21.84 -22.30
N PRO A 406 -9.22 22.94 -23.03
CA PRO A 406 -8.80 24.29 -22.66
C PRO A 406 -9.23 24.75 -21.25
N ALA A 407 -10.29 24.16 -20.68
CA ALA A 407 -10.71 24.42 -19.31
C ALA A 407 -9.71 23.86 -18.28
N ASP A 408 -9.20 22.65 -18.50
CA ASP A 408 -8.21 22.02 -17.63
C ASP A 408 -6.86 22.74 -17.67
N GLN A 409 -6.51 23.31 -18.82
CA GLN A 409 -5.29 24.10 -18.98
C GLN A 409 -5.32 25.40 -18.15
N ARG A 410 -6.49 26.05 -18.05
CA ARG A 410 -6.66 27.21 -17.16
C ARG A 410 -6.63 26.81 -15.69
N SER A 411 -7.26 25.69 -15.35
CA SER A 411 -7.22 25.14 -13.99
C SER A 411 -5.79 24.78 -13.58
N LEU A 412 -4.99 24.21 -14.49
CA LEU A 412 -3.56 23.97 -14.30
C LEU A 412 -2.78 25.26 -14.05
N ASP A 413 -2.99 26.29 -14.86
CA ASP A 413 -2.26 27.55 -14.73
C ASP A 413 -2.59 28.25 -13.40
N VAL A 414 -3.84 28.17 -12.96
CA VAL A 414 -4.28 28.66 -11.64
C VAL A 414 -3.67 27.82 -10.52
N LEU A 415 -3.77 26.48 -10.57
CA LEU A 415 -3.17 25.61 -9.55
C LEU A 415 -1.65 25.80 -9.48
N ARG A 416 -0.99 25.94 -10.64
CA ARG A 416 0.44 26.24 -10.73
C ARG A 416 0.76 27.61 -10.15
N GLN A 417 -0.04 28.64 -10.40
CA GLN A 417 0.16 29.95 -9.79
C GLN A 417 -0.07 29.94 -8.27
N GLU A 418 -1.10 29.24 -7.79
CA GLU A 418 -1.38 29.10 -6.35
C GLU A 418 -0.28 28.30 -5.63
N LEU A 419 0.17 27.20 -6.22
CA LEU A 419 1.26 26.38 -5.70
C LEU A 419 2.61 27.12 -5.76
N VAL A 420 2.90 27.85 -6.84
CA VAL A 420 4.13 28.66 -6.96
C VAL A 420 4.08 29.87 -6.04
N ALA A 421 2.91 30.43 -5.76
CA ALA A 421 2.77 31.48 -4.75
C ALA A 421 3.02 30.96 -3.32
N GLN A 422 2.92 29.65 -3.09
CA GLN A 422 3.27 28.98 -1.83
C GLN A 422 4.72 28.46 -1.79
N ASP A 423 5.51 28.66 -2.85
CA ASP A 423 6.85 28.06 -3.03
C ASP A 423 7.92 28.59 -2.05
N ASP A 424 7.66 29.73 -1.39
CA ASP A 424 8.57 30.30 -0.39
C ASP A 424 8.33 29.77 1.04
N ALA A 425 7.25 29.02 1.29
CA ALA A 425 6.87 28.56 2.63
C ALA A 425 6.85 27.03 2.76
N PRO A 426 7.40 26.46 3.86
CA PRO A 426 7.26 25.03 4.16
C PRO A 426 5.79 24.60 4.22
N ALA A 427 5.48 23.44 3.64
CA ALA A 427 4.14 22.88 3.67
C ALA A 427 3.72 22.60 5.11
N ALA A 428 2.63 23.23 5.54
CA ALA A 428 2.07 23.05 6.86
C ALA A 428 1.72 21.58 7.16
N MET A 429 1.48 20.76 6.14
CA MET A 429 1.14 19.34 6.31
C MET A 429 2.33 18.41 6.06
N ALA A 430 3.54 18.91 5.87
CA ALA A 430 4.70 18.06 5.66
C ALA A 430 5.21 17.41 6.96
N SER A 431 5.70 16.18 6.84
CA SER A 431 6.23 15.38 7.94
C SER A 431 7.47 14.60 7.52
N GLY A 432 8.23 14.13 8.52
CA GLY A 432 9.44 13.35 8.32
C GLY A 432 10.43 14.10 7.43
N ARG A 433 10.98 13.41 6.43
CA ARG A 433 11.96 14.00 5.50
C ARG A 433 11.44 15.19 4.69
N MET A 434 10.13 15.41 4.65
CA MET A 434 9.51 16.50 3.89
C MET A 434 9.19 17.73 4.76
N ARG A 435 9.48 17.72 6.07
CA ARG A 435 9.05 18.78 7.02
C ARG A 435 9.29 20.22 6.55
N TYR A 436 10.40 20.47 5.86
CA TYR A 436 10.78 21.80 5.37
C TYR A 436 10.55 22.00 3.88
N ALA A 437 9.95 21.00 3.22
CA ALA A 437 9.64 21.03 1.81
C ALA A 437 8.46 21.96 1.54
N THR A 438 8.43 22.56 0.35
CA THR A 438 7.28 23.35 -0.12
C THR A 438 6.09 22.45 -0.40
N ALA A 439 4.89 23.02 -0.58
CA ALA A 439 3.72 22.26 -1.00
C ALA A 439 3.94 21.51 -2.33
N ILE A 440 4.68 22.13 -3.26
CA ILE A 440 5.03 21.53 -4.56
C ILE A 440 5.96 20.34 -4.37
N ASP A 441 7.00 20.48 -3.55
CA ASP A 441 7.97 19.40 -3.32
C ASP A 441 7.31 18.21 -2.60
N LEU A 442 6.47 18.47 -1.60
CA LEU A 442 5.69 17.45 -0.90
C LEU A 442 4.75 16.69 -1.85
N LEU A 443 3.97 17.43 -2.63
CA LEU A 443 3.06 16.87 -3.63
C LEU A 443 3.83 16.04 -4.67
N SER A 444 4.96 16.55 -5.17
CA SER A 444 5.81 15.85 -6.13
C SER A 444 6.37 14.55 -5.56
N ALA A 445 6.79 14.54 -4.28
CA ALA A 445 7.26 13.33 -3.61
C ALA A 445 6.14 12.28 -3.46
N CYS A 446 4.96 12.68 -2.99
CA CYS A 446 3.80 11.79 -2.84
C CYS A 446 3.42 11.13 -4.17
N LEU A 447 3.31 11.92 -5.24
CA LEU A 447 2.96 11.44 -6.57
C LEU A 447 4.06 10.57 -7.19
N SER A 448 5.32 10.92 -6.95
CA SER A 448 6.44 10.10 -7.38
C SER A 448 6.43 8.73 -6.69
N ASN A 449 6.09 8.68 -5.40
CA ASN A 449 5.94 7.41 -4.69
C ASN A 449 4.73 6.60 -5.21
N PHE A 450 3.64 7.26 -5.61
CA PHE A 450 2.50 6.60 -6.26
C PHE A 450 2.82 6.02 -7.63
N GLU A 451 3.54 6.75 -8.50
CA GLU A 451 4.01 6.21 -9.78
C GLU A 451 5.02 5.07 -9.58
N GLY A 452 5.90 5.19 -8.57
CA GLY A 452 6.78 4.09 -8.17
C GLY A 452 6.00 2.84 -7.72
N ALA A 453 4.94 3.03 -6.95
CA ALA A 453 4.08 1.94 -6.47
C ALA A 453 3.37 1.22 -7.63
N LEU A 454 2.84 1.99 -8.59
CA LEU A 454 2.26 1.44 -9.83
C LEU A 454 3.31 0.67 -10.64
N GLY A 455 4.51 1.24 -10.81
CA GLY A 455 5.63 0.61 -11.50
C GLY A 455 6.00 -0.74 -10.88
N TRP A 456 6.18 -0.79 -9.55
CA TRP A 456 6.48 -2.02 -8.83
C TRP A 456 5.40 -3.08 -8.96
N LEU A 457 4.12 -2.70 -8.84
CA LEU A 457 3.03 -3.67 -9.00
C LEU A 457 2.98 -4.27 -10.41
N VAL A 458 3.37 -3.51 -11.43
CA VAL A 458 3.49 -4.00 -12.82
C VAL A 458 4.72 -4.89 -12.97
N GLU A 459 5.88 -4.47 -12.48
CA GLU A 459 7.15 -5.22 -12.54
C GLU A 459 7.04 -6.57 -11.82
N THR A 460 6.32 -6.61 -10.70
CA THR A 460 6.05 -7.84 -9.92
C THR A 460 4.98 -8.74 -10.55
N SER A 461 4.36 -8.32 -11.67
CA SER A 461 3.27 -9.03 -12.34
C SER A 461 2.08 -9.33 -11.42
N ILE A 462 1.78 -8.41 -10.48
CA ILE A 462 0.60 -8.47 -9.62
C ILE A 462 -0.57 -7.70 -10.27
N VAL A 463 -0.28 -6.54 -10.86
CA VAL A 463 -1.25 -5.75 -11.63
C VAL A 463 -0.83 -5.63 -13.08
N ARG A 464 -1.81 -5.33 -13.93
CA ARG A 464 -1.59 -4.82 -15.27
C ARG A 464 -2.10 -3.39 -15.34
N MET A 465 -1.46 -2.59 -16.17
CA MET A 465 -1.94 -1.25 -16.52
C MET A 465 -2.35 -1.23 -17.98
N THR A 466 -3.52 -0.65 -18.23
CA THR A 466 -4.03 -0.34 -19.56
C THR A 466 -4.48 1.12 -19.57
N ARG A 467 -5.20 1.55 -20.60
CA ARG A 467 -5.81 2.89 -20.67
C ARG A 467 -7.35 2.80 -20.80
N THR A 468 -8.10 3.88 -21.01
CA THR A 468 -9.53 3.84 -21.44
C THR A 468 -9.73 4.48 -22.81
N ILE A 469 -10.93 4.39 -23.40
CA ILE A 469 -11.26 5.09 -24.67
C ILE A 469 -10.99 6.59 -24.61
N SER A 470 -11.12 7.20 -23.43
CA SER A 470 -10.76 8.59 -23.15
C SER A 470 -9.25 8.84 -22.93
N GLY A 471 -8.42 7.80 -22.94
CA GLY A 471 -6.97 7.83 -22.77
C GLY A 471 -6.48 7.75 -21.31
N GLU A 472 -7.40 7.58 -20.35
CA GLU A 472 -7.10 7.56 -18.91
C GLU A 472 -6.36 6.28 -18.55
N ARG A 473 -5.33 6.33 -17.71
CA ARG A 473 -4.63 5.10 -17.28
C ARG A 473 -5.53 4.34 -16.31
N VAL A 474 -5.68 3.03 -16.53
CA VAL A 474 -6.37 2.15 -15.59
C VAL A 474 -5.46 1.04 -15.11
N VAL A 475 -5.66 0.62 -13.87
CA VAL A 475 -4.95 -0.47 -13.21
C VAL A 475 -5.95 -1.53 -12.74
N ALA A 476 -5.57 -2.80 -12.90
CA ALA A 476 -6.35 -3.94 -12.43
C ALA A 476 -5.42 -5.08 -12.03
N LEU A 477 -5.83 -5.88 -11.05
CA LEU A 477 -5.12 -7.12 -10.70
C LEU A 477 -5.07 -8.05 -11.92
N ILE A 478 -3.95 -8.76 -12.11
CA ILE A 478 -3.84 -9.77 -13.16
C ILE A 478 -4.77 -10.96 -12.88
N HIS A 479 -4.98 -11.29 -11.59
CA HIS A 479 -5.85 -12.38 -11.17
C HIS A 479 -6.73 -12.01 -9.97
N ASP A 480 -7.98 -12.48 -9.98
CA ASP A 480 -8.92 -12.39 -8.86
C ASP A 480 -8.39 -12.95 -7.54
N GLY A 481 -7.42 -13.86 -7.58
CA GLY A 481 -6.82 -14.52 -6.43
C GLY A 481 -5.77 -13.66 -5.72
N PHE A 482 -5.41 -12.49 -6.24
CA PHE A 482 -4.50 -11.59 -5.53
C PHE A 482 -5.16 -10.66 -4.53
N GLY A 483 -6.42 -10.27 -4.76
CA GLY A 483 -7.14 -9.30 -3.93
C GLY A 483 -6.98 -9.46 -2.41
N ALA A 484 -7.41 -10.59 -1.84
CA ALA A 484 -7.30 -10.84 -0.40
C ALA A 484 -5.86 -10.97 0.09
N SER A 485 -4.96 -11.65 -0.65
CA SER A 485 -3.55 -11.78 -0.25
C SER A 485 -2.83 -10.42 -0.24
N LEU A 486 -3.06 -9.59 -1.27
CA LEU A 486 -2.49 -8.24 -1.35
C LEU A 486 -3.09 -7.32 -0.28
N ALA A 487 -4.40 -7.41 -0.03
CA ALA A 487 -5.05 -6.62 1.03
C ALA A 487 -4.59 -7.05 2.43
N SER A 488 -4.42 -8.35 2.68
CA SER A 488 -3.89 -8.90 3.94
C SER A 488 -2.46 -8.43 4.17
N TRP A 489 -1.59 -8.54 3.16
CA TRP A 489 -0.23 -8.01 3.17
C TRP A 489 -0.24 -6.49 3.46
N GLY A 490 -1.03 -5.72 2.72
CA GLY A 490 -1.11 -4.27 2.88
C GLY A 490 -1.59 -3.86 4.28
N ALA A 491 -2.60 -4.55 4.81
CA ALA A 491 -3.10 -4.30 6.15
C ALA A 491 -2.07 -4.64 7.24
N ARG A 492 -1.30 -5.72 7.08
CA ARG A 492 -0.17 -6.03 8.00
C ARG A 492 0.91 -4.96 7.92
N ARG A 493 1.24 -4.50 6.72
CA ARG A 493 2.25 -3.47 6.50
C ARG A 493 1.86 -2.11 7.08
N LEU A 494 0.62 -1.66 6.85
CA LEU A 494 0.14 -0.39 7.41
C LEU A 494 -0.01 -0.43 8.94
N ARG A 495 -0.22 -1.62 9.52
CA ARG A 495 -0.16 -1.86 10.96
C ARG A 495 1.27 -1.99 11.51
N SER A 496 2.30 -1.98 10.65
CA SER A 496 3.68 -2.02 11.15
C SER A 496 3.98 -0.76 11.96
N GLN A 497 4.73 -0.94 13.04
CA GLN A 497 5.15 0.15 13.94
C GLN A 497 5.93 1.28 13.24
N ASP A 498 6.44 1.03 12.03
CA ASP A 498 7.31 1.96 11.32
C ASP A 498 6.58 2.83 10.29
N ALA A 499 5.41 2.41 9.79
CA ALA A 499 4.69 3.16 8.76
C ALA A 499 4.33 4.61 9.21
N PRO A 500 3.85 4.84 10.45
CA PRO A 500 3.60 6.20 10.94
C PRO A 500 4.86 7.06 11.07
N LEU A 501 6.04 6.43 11.19
CA LEU A 501 7.34 7.09 11.32
C LEU A 501 7.87 7.59 9.97
N ARG A 502 7.43 6.99 8.86
CA ARG A 502 7.87 7.30 7.49
C ARG A 502 6.93 8.26 6.74
N SER A 503 5.82 8.66 7.35
CA SER A 503 4.82 9.47 6.67
C SER A 503 5.41 10.79 6.15
N LEU A 504 5.19 11.07 4.86
CA LEU A 504 5.58 12.35 4.23
C LEU A 504 4.64 13.48 4.60
N THR A 505 3.41 13.14 4.98
CA THR A 505 2.35 14.07 5.36
C THR A 505 2.04 13.95 6.85
N ALA A 506 1.43 14.96 7.43
CA ALA A 506 0.91 14.91 8.79
C ALA A 506 -0.10 13.76 8.93
N LEU A 507 -0.11 13.13 10.10
CA LEU A 507 -1.20 12.26 10.52
C LEU A 507 -2.15 13.09 11.37
N ALA A 508 -3.46 13.02 11.12
CA ALA A 508 -4.42 13.88 11.81
C ALA A 508 -5.67 13.11 12.25
N GLY A 509 -6.00 13.14 13.55
CA GLY A 509 -7.22 12.52 14.09
C GLY A 509 -7.24 10.99 14.07
N LEU A 510 -6.07 10.35 13.98
CA LEU A 510 -5.93 8.90 13.90
C LEU A 510 -5.31 8.31 15.16
N THR A 511 -5.55 7.02 15.41
CA THR A 511 -4.70 6.22 16.28
C THR A 511 -3.39 5.90 15.54
N VAL A 512 -2.25 6.29 16.09
CA VAL A 512 -0.94 6.20 15.40
C VAL A 512 -0.40 4.78 15.39
N PHE A 513 -0.52 4.06 16.51
CA PHE A 513 -0.02 2.69 16.66
C PHE A 513 -1.13 1.77 17.19
N ASP A 514 -1.05 0.48 16.87
CA ASP A 514 -1.96 -0.51 17.43
C ASP A 514 -1.66 -0.74 18.92
N ASP A 515 -2.67 -1.14 19.69
CA ASP A 515 -2.51 -1.45 21.11
C ASP A 515 -1.47 -2.55 21.34
N GLY A 516 -0.55 -2.30 22.28
CA GLY A 516 0.55 -3.20 22.59
C GLY A 516 1.80 -3.03 21.71
N THR A 517 1.82 -2.05 20.80
CA THR A 517 3.02 -1.71 20.02
C THR A 517 4.16 -1.27 20.94
N THR A 518 5.35 -1.84 20.74
CA THR A 518 6.57 -1.45 21.46
C THR A 518 7.56 -0.81 20.52
N ILE A 519 7.90 0.45 20.77
CA ILE A 519 8.91 1.21 20.05
C ILE A 519 10.09 1.40 20.97
N SER A 520 11.21 0.74 20.65
CA SER A 520 12.39 0.73 21.50
C SER A 520 13.66 1.05 20.75
N GLY A 521 14.44 1.99 21.27
CA GLY A 521 15.88 2.06 21.03
C GLY A 521 16.64 1.15 22.00
N THR A 522 17.96 1.22 21.93
CA THR A 522 18.83 0.64 22.96
C THR A 522 19.34 1.73 23.89
N THR A 523 19.79 1.37 25.10
CA THR A 523 20.37 2.34 26.05
C THR A 523 21.63 3.03 25.50
N GLN A 524 22.35 2.37 24.58
CA GLN A 524 23.56 2.94 23.95
C GLN A 524 23.27 3.71 22.65
N ALA A 525 22.16 3.37 21.98
CA ALA A 525 21.71 3.98 20.74
C ALA A 525 20.19 4.13 20.82
N PRO A 526 19.69 5.26 21.38
CA PRO A 526 18.27 5.50 21.45
C PRO A 526 17.67 5.62 20.04
N LEU A 527 16.40 5.25 19.89
CA LEU A 527 15.69 5.41 18.64
C LEU A 527 15.33 6.88 18.48
N VAL A 528 15.86 7.53 17.45
CA VAL A 528 15.58 8.94 17.18
C VAL A 528 14.52 9.07 16.08
N ILE A 529 13.37 9.62 16.42
CA ILE A 529 12.27 9.93 15.51
C ILE A 529 12.32 11.43 15.22
N ARG A 530 12.54 11.80 13.95
CA ARG A 530 12.75 13.18 13.53
C ARG A 530 11.56 13.71 12.74
N ASP A 531 11.18 14.95 13.02
CA ASP A 531 10.28 15.74 12.19
C ASP A 531 8.88 15.12 11.96
N ALA A 532 8.48 14.16 12.80
CA ALA A 532 7.17 13.53 12.75
C ALA A 532 6.07 14.54 13.13
N ARG A 533 4.90 14.46 12.48
CA ARG A 533 3.79 15.39 12.70
C ARG A 533 2.49 14.59 12.88
N TRP A 534 2.06 14.44 14.13
CA TRP A 534 0.82 13.76 14.51
C TRP A 534 -0.07 14.76 15.23
N LEU A 535 -1.18 15.16 14.61
CA LEU A 535 -2.02 16.27 15.06
C LEU A 535 -3.38 15.75 15.55
N GLY A 536 -3.72 16.03 16.81
CA GLY A 536 -4.97 15.53 17.39
C GLY A 536 -5.08 14.01 17.36
N CYS A 537 -3.94 13.30 17.38
CA CYS A 537 -3.88 11.86 17.28
C CYS A 537 -4.02 11.18 18.65
N LEU A 538 -4.32 9.89 18.63
CA LEU A 538 -4.20 9.01 19.79
C LEU A 538 -2.93 8.16 19.65
N VAL A 539 -2.07 8.17 20.66
CA VAL A 539 -0.85 7.34 20.73
C VAL A 539 -0.99 6.38 21.91
N THR A 540 -0.98 5.08 21.62
CA THR A 540 -0.98 3.99 22.60
C THR A 540 0.22 3.08 22.30
N ALA A 541 1.34 3.26 23.02
CA ALA A 541 2.55 2.48 22.77
C ALA A 541 3.48 2.41 23.98
N ASP A 542 4.27 1.33 24.05
CA ASP A 542 5.43 1.20 24.92
C ASP A 542 6.62 1.88 24.25
N LEU A 543 7.00 3.07 24.72
CA LEU A 543 8.12 3.86 24.21
C LEU A 543 9.32 3.70 25.16
N ARG A 544 10.42 3.11 24.67
CA ARG A 544 11.60 2.79 25.49
C ARG A 544 12.89 3.27 24.83
N ASN A 545 13.66 4.15 25.50
CA ASN A 545 14.87 4.76 24.96
C ASN A 545 14.61 5.44 23.60
N VAL A 546 13.61 6.30 23.55
CA VAL A 546 13.15 6.99 22.32
C VAL A 546 13.37 8.50 22.47
N VAL A 547 13.88 9.13 21.42
CA VAL A 547 14.03 10.59 21.32
C VAL A 547 13.21 11.09 20.14
N PHE A 548 12.22 11.92 20.41
CA PHE A 548 11.53 12.70 19.37
C PHE A 548 12.25 14.02 19.18
N GLU A 549 12.72 14.31 17.97
CA GLU A 549 13.42 15.56 17.64
C GLU A 549 12.62 16.36 16.61
N ASN A 550 12.32 17.62 16.91
CA ASN A 550 11.59 18.55 16.03
C ASN A 550 10.20 18.06 15.60
N CYS A 551 9.60 17.17 16.37
CA CYS A 551 8.29 16.62 16.06
C CYS A 551 7.16 17.58 16.45
N HIS A 552 5.97 17.36 15.93
CA HIS A 552 4.80 18.17 16.22
C HIS A 552 3.62 17.28 16.61
N PHE A 553 3.20 17.44 17.86
CA PHE A 553 2.18 16.65 18.54
C PHE A 553 1.01 17.50 19.03
N GLY A 554 0.67 18.56 18.28
CA GLY A 554 -0.36 19.51 18.65
C GLY A 554 -1.72 18.83 18.85
N GLY A 555 -2.30 18.95 20.04
CA GLY A 555 -3.55 18.30 20.43
C GLY A 555 -3.50 16.77 20.55
N THR A 556 -2.32 16.15 20.43
CA THR A 556 -2.17 14.68 20.46
C THR A 556 -2.21 14.15 21.88
N ARG A 557 -2.89 13.02 22.06
CA ARG A 557 -3.06 12.33 23.34
C ARG A 557 -2.21 11.06 23.37
N PHE A 558 -1.25 11.03 24.28
CA PHE A 558 -0.53 9.81 24.68
C PHE A 558 -1.35 9.16 25.80
N GLN A 559 -1.97 8.02 25.52
CA GLN A 559 -2.89 7.34 26.42
C GLN A 559 -2.29 5.99 26.84
N GLY A 560 -2.19 5.74 28.13
CA GLY A 560 -1.79 4.42 28.64
C GLY A 560 -0.36 4.02 28.25
N CYS A 561 0.50 4.97 27.85
CA CYS A 561 1.83 4.66 27.34
C CYS A 561 2.80 4.28 28.46
N VAL A 562 3.68 3.31 28.20
CA VAL A 562 4.91 3.14 28.98
C VAL A 562 5.97 4.05 28.40
N LEU A 563 6.57 4.91 29.23
CA LEU A 563 7.59 5.89 28.85
C LEU A 563 8.85 5.61 29.66
N GLU A 564 9.74 4.78 29.11
CA GLU A 564 11.03 4.45 29.72
C GLU A 564 12.15 5.21 29.02
N ASN A 565 12.78 6.19 29.68
CA ASN A 565 13.82 7.03 29.08
C ASN A 565 13.39 7.66 27.74
N VAL A 566 12.28 8.39 27.75
CA VAL A 566 11.72 9.05 26.56
C VAL A 566 12.03 10.54 26.58
N GLN A 567 12.50 11.08 25.45
CA GLN A 567 12.80 12.50 25.30
C GLN A 567 11.99 13.14 24.17
N PHE A 568 11.49 14.34 24.41
CA PHE A 568 10.94 15.23 23.40
C PHE A 568 11.82 16.47 23.30
N ASP A 569 12.65 16.54 22.26
CA ASP A 569 13.60 17.62 22.03
C ASP A 569 13.13 18.55 20.91
N GLY A 570 12.90 19.82 21.23
CA GLY A 570 12.42 20.81 20.28
C GLY A 570 11.07 20.46 19.67
N CYS A 571 10.24 19.69 20.38
CA CYS A 571 8.94 19.26 19.88
C CYS A 571 7.84 20.29 20.20
N ALA A 572 6.93 20.50 19.24
CA ALA A 572 5.72 21.29 19.46
C ALA A 572 4.65 20.43 20.14
N LEU A 573 4.31 20.74 21.38
CA LEU A 573 3.43 19.97 22.26
C LEU A 573 2.17 20.74 22.68
N TRP A 574 1.78 21.79 21.94
CA TRP A 574 0.63 22.61 22.32
C TRP A 574 -0.66 21.77 22.39
N GLY A 575 -1.31 21.76 23.55
CA GLY A 575 -2.51 20.97 23.81
C GLY A 575 -2.27 19.46 23.86
N ALA A 576 -1.02 19.00 23.91
CA ALA A 576 -0.71 17.59 24.06
C ALA A 576 -1.09 17.12 25.48
N ILE A 577 -1.58 15.88 25.56
CA ILE A 577 -2.03 15.27 26.82
C ILE A 577 -1.34 13.93 27.01
N PHE A 578 -0.69 13.73 28.16
CA PHE A 578 -0.18 12.43 28.61
C PHE A 578 -1.10 11.91 29.70
N ALA A 579 -1.92 10.91 29.41
CA ALA A 579 -2.91 10.39 30.34
C ALA A 579 -2.70 8.91 30.61
N GLU A 580 -2.84 8.52 31.89
CA GLU A 580 -2.67 7.13 32.33
C GLU A 580 -1.29 6.54 31.95
N CYS A 581 -0.25 7.37 31.83
CA CYS A 581 1.08 6.92 31.42
C CYS A 581 1.91 6.40 32.59
N ASN A 582 2.80 5.44 32.33
CA ASN A 582 3.79 4.96 33.30
C ASN A 582 5.20 5.42 32.89
N VAL A 583 5.78 6.33 33.67
CA VAL A 583 7.11 6.89 33.41
C VAL A 583 8.15 6.17 34.26
N SER A 584 9.23 5.72 33.64
CA SER A 584 10.29 4.95 34.30
C SER A 584 11.67 5.16 33.66
N GLY A 585 12.69 4.54 34.26
CA GLY A 585 14.09 4.65 33.84
C GLY A 585 14.84 5.82 34.48
N ASP A 586 16.17 5.79 34.36
CA ASP A 586 17.06 6.77 34.97
C ASP A 586 16.84 8.21 34.48
N MET A 587 16.43 8.34 33.21
CA MET A 587 16.09 9.63 32.61
C MET A 587 14.59 9.97 32.78
N GLY A 588 13.72 8.97 32.83
CA GLY A 588 12.27 9.18 32.91
C GLY A 588 11.70 9.74 31.60
N LEU A 589 10.90 10.79 31.71
CA LEU A 589 10.36 11.57 30.60
C LEU A 589 10.99 12.97 30.62
N LEU A 590 11.79 13.28 29.60
CA LEU A 590 12.42 14.58 29.40
C LEU A 590 11.74 15.37 28.28
N ILE A 591 11.34 16.61 28.54
CA ILE A 591 10.79 17.52 27.54
C ILE A 591 11.66 18.77 27.51
N SER A 592 12.43 18.93 26.44
CA SER A 592 13.35 20.06 26.23
C SER A 592 12.84 21.01 25.13
N GLY A 593 12.81 22.30 25.48
CA GLY A 593 12.44 23.41 24.59
C GLY A 593 13.67 24.13 24.01
N GLY A 594 13.52 25.41 23.69
CA GLY A 594 14.65 26.27 23.31
C GLY A 594 14.91 26.45 21.80
N ARG A 595 14.02 25.96 20.93
CA ARG A 595 14.02 26.28 19.49
C ARG A 595 12.80 27.13 19.13
N GLU A 596 12.93 28.04 18.17
CA GLU A 596 11.86 28.99 17.77
C GLU A 596 10.53 28.30 17.42
N ASP A 597 10.57 27.07 16.91
CA ASP A 597 9.38 26.31 16.49
C ASP A 597 8.76 25.43 17.61
N ALA A 598 9.40 25.33 18.78
CA ALA A 598 8.96 24.49 19.89
C ALA A 598 7.97 25.26 20.79
N GLU A 599 6.80 25.61 20.26
CA GLU A 599 5.76 26.27 21.04
C GLU A 599 5.09 25.29 22.02
N ILE A 600 5.18 25.58 23.32
CA ILE A 600 4.36 24.94 24.35
C ILE A 600 3.35 25.96 24.84
N ARG A 601 2.12 25.89 24.33
CA ARG A 601 1.02 26.71 24.88
C ARG A 601 0.50 26.08 26.16
N THR A 602 -0.03 24.87 26.05
CA THR A 602 -0.52 24.10 27.19
C THR A 602 0.01 22.67 27.08
N LEU A 603 0.49 22.11 28.17
CA LEU A 603 0.87 20.70 28.27
C LEU A 603 0.22 20.11 29.52
N THR A 604 -0.44 18.96 29.37
CA THR A 604 -1.12 18.28 30.46
C THR A 604 -0.57 16.88 30.65
N ILE A 605 -0.25 16.53 31.88
CA ILE A 605 0.01 15.15 32.33
C ILE A 605 -1.07 14.83 33.35
N SER A 606 -1.89 13.81 33.09
CA SER A 606 -3.08 13.56 33.89
C SER A 606 -3.52 12.10 34.01
N GLY A 607 -4.69 11.90 34.63
CA GLY A 607 -5.45 10.65 34.56
C GLY A 607 -4.81 9.50 35.34
N GLY A 608 -4.17 9.74 36.48
CA GLY A 608 -3.55 8.66 37.24
C GLY A 608 -2.21 8.18 36.66
N SER A 609 -1.53 9.01 35.86
CA SER A 609 -0.17 8.72 35.40
C SER A 609 0.77 8.50 36.60
N VAL A 610 1.67 7.51 36.49
CA VAL A 610 2.56 7.08 37.58
C VAL A 610 4.01 7.33 37.18
N LEU A 611 4.77 7.93 38.10
CA LEU A 611 6.21 8.16 38.00
C LEU A 611 6.93 7.18 38.92
N ALA A 612 7.64 6.21 38.33
CA ALA A 612 8.34 5.20 39.10
C ALA A 612 9.53 5.81 39.88
N PRO A 613 9.64 5.60 41.20
CA PRO A 613 10.75 6.11 41.99
C PRO A 613 12.05 5.36 41.64
N LEU A 614 13.18 6.06 41.57
CA LEU A 614 14.50 5.44 41.50
C LEU A 614 14.94 4.95 42.88
N ALA A 615 15.72 3.88 42.93
CA ALA A 615 16.15 3.23 44.17
C ALA A 615 17.15 4.06 45.02
N ASP A 616 17.69 5.16 44.49
CA ASP A 616 18.61 6.07 45.18
C ASP A 616 17.97 7.47 45.27
N GLU A 617 17.42 7.79 46.45
CA GLU A 617 16.64 9.01 46.73
C GLU A 617 17.49 10.30 46.80
N SER A 618 18.79 10.25 46.46
CA SER A 618 19.75 11.34 46.72
C SER A 618 19.87 12.41 45.62
N GLY A 619 18.94 12.48 44.65
CA GLY A 619 18.91 13.56 43.66
C GLY A 619 17.75 13.51 42.65
N PRO A 620 17.60 14.53 41.78
CA PRO A 620 16.50 14.66 40.82
C PRO A 620 16.75 13.82 39.56
N ARG A 621 16.71 12.48 39.71
CA ARG A 621 16.84 11.53 38.60
C ARG A 621 15.54 10.74 38.43
N GLY A 622 15.23 10.36 37.19
CA GLY A 622 13.96 9.71 36.84
C GLY A 622 12.76 10.66 36.90
N GLY A 623 11.56 10.11 36.67
CA GLY A 623 10.31 10.87 36.73
C GLY A 623 10.14 11.88 35.59
N LEU A 624 9.67 13.09 35.89
CA LEU A 624 9.38 14.13 34.90
C LEU A 624 10.44 15.23 34.89
N ARG A 625 10.96 15.58 33.71
CA ARG A 625 11.90 16.68 33.58
C ARG A 625 11.52 17.59 32.43
N PHE A 626 11.54 18.89 32.71
CA PHE A 626 11.25 19.93 31.75
C PHE A 626 12.41 20.91 31.71
N GLU A 627 12.94 21.17 30.52
CA GLU A 627 14.11 22.03 30.35
C GLU A 627 13.86 23.09 29.27
N HIS A 628 14.29 24.33 29.51
CA HIS A 628 14.26 25.41 28.51
C HIS A 628 12.86 25.65 27.90
N LEU A 629 11.81 25.39 28.68
CA LEU A 629 10.43 25.58 28.23
C LEU A 629 10.03 27.04 28.36
N ASP A 630 9.48 27.62 27.29
CA ASP A 630 8.79 28.90 27.32
C ASP A 630 7.33 28.67 26.90
N GLY A 631 6.38 29.04 27.75
CA GLY A 631 5.00 28.62 27.54
C GLY A 631 3.96 29.17 28.51
N TYR A 632 2.70 28.86 28.20
CA TYR A 632 1.58 29.37 28.99
C TYR A 632 1.23 28.48 30.18
N GLY A 633 0.95 27.18 29.99
CA GLY A 633 0.44 26.32 31.05
C GLY A 633 1.05 24.93 31.10
N LEU A 634 1.52 24.50 32.27
CA LEU A 634 1.85 23.10 32.59
C LEU A 634 0.88 22.59 33.66
N PHE A 635 0.16 21.51 33.36
CA PHE A 635 -0.85 20.93 34.25
C PHE A 635 -0.45 19.51 34.62
N LEU A 636 -0.22 19.27 35.91
CA LEU A 636 0.01 17.96 36.51
C LEU A 636 -1.22 17.61 37.34
N ASP A 637 -2.13 16.85 36.76
CA ASP A 637 -3.43 16.54 37.37
C ASP A 637 -3.52 15.06 37.73
N SER A 638 -3.60 14.76 39.03
CA SER A 638 -3.76 13.38 39.51
C SER A 638 -2.59 12.48 39.07
N VAL A 639 -1.38 13.01 39.16
CA VAL A 639 -0.11 12.32 38.87
C VAL A 639 0.50 11.82 40.18
N ALA A 640 0.93 10.55 40.20
CA ALA A 640 1.47 9.90 41.39
C ALA A 640 2.97 9.59 41.27
N GLY A 641 3.70 9.66 42.38
CA GLY A 641 5.12 9.36 42.43
C GLY A 641 6.00 10.53 41.98
N GLY A 642 7.29 10.31 41.80
CA GLY A 642 8.24 11.38 41.44
C GLY A 642 9.65 10.82 41.25
N PRO A 643 10.64 11.67 40.95
CA PRO A 643 10.63 13.15 41.09
C PRO A 643 10.06 13.93 39.89
N TRP A 644 9.88 15.24 40.03
CA TRP A 644 9.66 16.16 38.89
C TRP A 644 10.56 17.40 38.93
N VAL A 645 10.97 17.92 37.77
CA VAL A 645 11.96 19.00 37.68
C VAL A 645 11.60 20.02 36.60
N LEU A 646 11.61 21.31 36.95
CA LEU A 646 11.64 22.44 36.02
C LEU A 646 13.04 23.06 36.03
N ASP A 647 13.72 23.09 34.90
CA ASP A 647 15.05 23.69 34.76
C ASP A 647 15.12 24.70 33.62
N ASP A 648 15.52 25.94 33.92
CA ASP A 648 15.59 27.05 32.96
C ASP A 648 14.29 27.29 32.18
N CYS A 649 13.13 27.11 32.84
CA CYS A 649 11.81 27.30 32.26
C CYS A 649 11.24 28.71 32.52
N ARG A 650 10.37 29.18 31.63
CA ARG A 650 9.55 30.41 31.76
C ARG A 650 8.09 30.04 31.52
N LEU A 651 7.32 29.88 32.58
CA LEU A 651 5.93 29.43 32.51
C LEU A 651 4.99 30.46 33.13
N ALA A 652 3.88 30.76 32.45
CA ALA A 652 2.86 31.64 33.00
C ALA A 652 2.05 30.95 34.11
N HIS A 653 1.73 29.67 33.95
CA HIS A 653 0.94 28.90 34.90
C HIS A 653 1.49 27.47 35.03
N VAL A 654 1.68 27.04 36.27
CA VAL A 654 1.88 25.64 36.63
C VAL A 654 0.79 25.27 37.62
N SER A 655 0.03 24.23 37.33
CA SER A 655 -1.05 23.75 38.18
C SER A 655 -0.80 22.29 38.56
N MET A 656 -0.87 22.01 39.85
CA MET A 656 -0.78 20.67 40.42
C MET A 656 -2.09 20.40 41.16
N ASP A 657 -2.92 19.54 40.58
CA ASP A 657 -4.20 19.16 41.19
C ASP A 657 -4.26 17.66 41.43
N HIS A 658 -5.15 17.25 42.32
CA HIS A 658 -5.38 15.86 42.66
C HIS A 658 -6.87 15.61 42.80
N ASP A 659 -7.40 14.81 41.88
CA ASP A 659 -8.77 14.31 41.97
C ASP A 659 -8.84 13.18 43.00
N SER A 660 -9.57 13.42 44.08
CA SER A 660 -9.76 12.45 45.17
C SER A 660 -10.51 11.18 44.75
N ASP A 661 -11.22 11.21 43.62
CA ASP A 661 -11.94 10.05 43.08
C ASP A 661 -11.01 9.09 42.31
N LEU A 662 -9.81 9.54 41.94
CA LEU A 662 -8.76 8.71 41.35
C LEU A 662 -7.87 8.11 42.44
N ASN A 663 -7.68 6.79 42.41
CA ASN A 663 -6.87 6.04 43.39
C ASN A 663 -5.34 6.24 43.17
N ALA A 664 -4.94 7.45 42.77
CA ALA A 664 -3.56 7.81 42.51
C ALA A 664 -2.84 8.18 43.83
N GLY A 665 -1.58 7.78 43.98
CA GLY A 665 -0.73 8.24 45.09
C GLY A 665 -0.42 9.74 45.00
N PRO A 666 0.19 10.35 46.03
CA PRO A 666 0.58 11.76 45.98
C PRO A 666 1.67 11.99 44.91
N LEU A 667 1.70 13.21 44.36
CA LEU A 667 2.81 13.67 43.54
C LEU A 667 4.06 13.77 44.44
N GLY A 668 5.17 13.24 43.98
CA GLY A 668 6.45 13.17 44.69
C GLY A 668 7.18 14.52 44.76
N PRO A 669 8.44 14.52 45.24
CA PRO A 669 9.20 15.75 45.41
C PRO A 669 9.49 16.44 44.07
N GLY A 670 9.61 17.76 44.12
CA GLY A 670 9.75 18.65 42.97
C GLY A 670 10.92 19.61 43.08
N TRP A 671 11.51 20.01 41.95
CA TRP A 671 12.60 21.00 41.89
C TRP A 671 12.30 22.08 40.84
N ILE A 672 12.46 23.35 41.23
CA ILE A 672 12.36 24.51 40.32
C ILE A 672 13.71 25.21 40.28
N LEU A 673 14.47 25.01 39.22
CA LEU A 673 15.85 25.45 39.06
C LEU A 673 15.95 26.48 37.93
N ARG A 674 16.61 27.62 38.18
CA ARG A 674 16.84 28.69 37.19
C ARG A 674 15.57 29.11 36.41
N SER A 675 14.39 28.93 37.00
CA SER A 675 13.10 29.00 36.28
C SER A 675 12.22 30.13 36.80
N THR A 676 11.40 30.71 35.93
CA THR A 676 10.36 31.69 36.27
C THR A 676 8.96 31.09 36.11
N VAL A 677 8.19 31.04 37.20
CA VAL A 677 6.79 30.60 37.20
C VAL A 677 5.92 31.75 37.72
N ARG A 678 5.07 32.33 36.86
CA ARG A 678 4.23 33.49 37.26
C ARG A 678 3.08 33.09 38.18
N HIS A 679 2.50 31.92 37.98
CA HIS A 679 1.41 31.40 38.79
C HIS A 679 1.68 29.93 39.07
N LEU A 680 1.89 29.59 40.34
CA LEU A 680 1.94 28.20 40.80
C LEU A 680 0.70 27.93 41.67
N THR A 681 -0.11 26.96 41.25
CA THR A 681 -1.31 26.50 41.96
C THR A 681 -1.13 25.05 42.39
N THR A 682 -1.44 24.73 43.64
CA THR A 682 -1.32 23.39 44.20
C THR A 682 -2.48 23.06 45.14
N SER A 683 -2.96 21.81 45.12
CA SER A 683 -3.77 21.26 46.21
C SER A 683 -2.85 20.68 47.30
N THR A 684 -2.79 21.35 48.45
CA THR A 684 -1.71 21.20 49.44
C THR A 684 -1.60 19.84 50.15
N LYS A 685 -2.58 18.94 49.95
CA LYS A 685 -2.63 17.64 50.64
C LYS A 685 -1.98 16.48 49.88
N HIS A 686 -1.62 16.68 48.61
CA HIS A 686 -1.24 15.57 47.71
C HIS A 686 0.00 15.86 46.85
N VAL A 687 0.81 16.85 47.25
CA VAL A 687 2.07 17.21 46.56
C VAL A 687 3.24 17.13 47.56
N GLY A 688 4.33 16.48 47.15
CA GLY A 688 5.57 16.35 47.91
C GLY A 688 6.33 17.67 48.03
N VAL A 689 7.46 17.64 48.74
CA VAL A 689 8.30 18.83 48.98
C VAL A 689 8.77 19.42 47.65
N VAL A 690 8.61 20.74 47.48
CA VAL A 690 9.06 21.48 46.30
C VAL A 690 10.24 22.37 46.66
N GLU A 691 11.42 22.07 46.11
CA GLU A 691 12.64 22.84 46.32
C GLU A 691 12.81 23.92 45.24
N ILE A 692 13.01 25.17 45.67
CA ILE A 692 13.23 26.31 44.77
C ILE A 692 14.72 26.66 44.77
N GLY A 693 15.40 26.34 43.67
CA GLY A 693 16.82 26.58 43.48
C GLY A 693 17.18 28.05 43.30
N ALA A 694 18.45 28.38 43.49
CA ALA A 694 18.99 29.71 43.24
C ALA A 694 18.77 30.14 41.78
N GLY A 695 18.35 31.39 41.58
CA GLY A 695 18.03 31.95 40.26
C GLY A 695 16.60 31.68 39.78
N SER A 696 15.77 30.99 40.55
CA SER A 696 14.34 30.81 40.26
C SER A 696 13.47 31.92 40.86
N SER A 697 12.33 32.19 40.22
CA SER A 697 11.30 33.13 40.70
C SER A 697 9.92 32.49 40.56
N VAL A 698 9.18 32.35 41.66
CA VAL A 698 7.85 31.72 41.70
C VAL A 698 6.86 32.67 42.37
N ALA A 699 5.72 32.93 41.72
CA ALA A 699 4.59 33.61 42.33
C ALA A 699 3.45 32.61 42.60
N PHE A 700 3.12 32.44 43.88
CA PHE A 700 2.15 31.46 44.36
C PHE A 700 0.73 32.02 44.33
N ILE A 701 -0.23 31.19 43.92
CA ILE A 701 -1.66 31.45 44.05
C ILE A 701 -2.27 30.30 44.84
N GLU A 702 -2.64 30.56 46.09
CA GLU A 702 -3.23 29.58 47.01
C GLU A 702 -4.68 29.24 46.62
N ALA A 703 -5.00 27.95 46.50
CA ALA A 703 -6.35 27.44 46.34
C ALA A 703 -6.89 26.91 47.69
N GLY A 704 -7.28 27.80 48.60
CA GLY A 704 -8.23 27.49 49.70
C GLY A 704 -7.70 26.91 51.03
N SER A 705 -8.36 27.36 52.11
CA SER A 705 -8.32 27.05 53.56
C SER A 705 -7.28 26.06 54.16
N GLY A 706 -5.97 26.24 53.90
CA GLY A 706 -4.89 25.45 54.50
C GLY A 706 -3.67 26.26 54.97
N ALA A 707 -3.83 27.54 55.33
CA ALA A 707 -2.75 28.52 55.48
C ALA A 707 -1.71 28.31 56.61
N ARG A 708 -1.68 27.17 57.32
CA ARG A 708 -0.73 26.93 58.43
C ARG A 708 0.24 25.77 58.24
N GLU A 709 0.01 24.91 57.25
CA GLU A 709 0.80 23.69 57.04
C GLU A 709 1.77 23.82 55.85
N LEU A 710 1.68 24.92 55.08
CA LEU A 710 2.52 25.19 53.90
C LEU A 710 3.93 25.70 54.26
N ASP A 711 4.08 26.43 55.37
CA ASP A 711 5.39 26.89 55.86
C ASP A 711 6.27 25.70 56.31
N ASP A 712 5.68 24.55 56.67
CA ASP A 712 6.43 23.35 57.09
C ASP A 712 6.92 22.50 55.91
N ALA A 713 6.29 22.60 54.73
CA ALA A 713 6.71 21.91 53.50
C ALA A 713 7.76 22.69 52.70
N LEU A 714 7.87 24.00 52.93
CA LEU A 714 8.82 24.90 52.30
C LEU A 714 10.01 25.13 53.25
N GLY A 715 11.08 24.34 53.10
CA GLY A 715 12.32 24.58 53.85
C GLY A 715 12.84 26.02 53.68
N ASP A 716 13.43 26.58 54.76
CA ASP A 716 13.93 27.94 54.94
C ASP A 716 14.18 28.77 53.64
N LEU A 717 13.16 29.49 53.19
CA LEU A 717 13.29 30.49 52.13
C LEU A 717 13.83 31.81 52.71
N SER A 718 14.89 32.36 52.11
CA SER A 718 15.37 33.71 52.46
C SER A 718 14.35 34.79 52.05
N GLU A 719 14.17 35.84 52.87
CA GLU A 719 13.19 36.93 52.67
C GLU A 719 13.23 37.60 51.28
N ASN A 720 14.33 37.49 50.53
CA ASN A 720 14.47 38.03 49.17
C ASN A 720 13.79 37.19 48.06
N GLN A 721 13.24 36.01 48.37
CA GLN A 721 12.53 35.14 47.43
C GLN A 721 11.00 35.21 47.55
N ARG A 722 10.46 35.94 48.53
CA ARG A 722 9.02 36.18 48.70
C ARG A 722 8.65 37.54 48.07
N SER A 723 8.02 37.54 46.89
CA SER A 723 7.29 38.74 46.44
C SER A 723 5.94 38.81 47.16
N PRO A 724 5.46 40.00 47.60
CA PRO A 724 4.23 40.11 48.37
C PRO A 724 3.03 39.66 47.53
N VAL A 725 2.22 38.78 48.11
CA VAL A 725 0.89 38.40 47.62
C VAL A 725 0.04 39.67 47.54
N VAL A 726 -0.26 40.14 46.33
CA VAL A 726 -1.30 41.15 46.12
C VAL A 726 -2.63 40.41 46.14
N ALA A 727 -3.33 40.47 47.27
CA ALA A 727 -4.73 40.07 47.34
C ALA A 727 -5.54 41.02 46.43
N GLY A 728 -5.81 40.58 45.20
CA GLY A 728 -6.76 41.25 44.33
C GLY A 728 -8.17 41.04 44.87
N GLU A 729 -8.82 42.11 45.32
CA GLU A 729 -10.26 42.10 45.57
C GLU A 729 -11.01 41.69 44.29
N PRO A 730 -12.11 40.94 44.40
CA PRO A 730 -12.89 40.51 43.24
C PRO A 730 -13.58 41.73 42.64
N GLN A 731 -13.10 42.21 41.49
CA GLN A 731 -13.88 43.12 40.66
C GLN A 731 -14.93 42.32 39.91
N SER A 732 -16.18 42.46 40.35
CA SER A 732 -17.38 42.11 39.59
C SER A 732 -17.44 42.94 38.30
N GLY A 733 -17.48 42.27 37.15
CA GLY A 733 -17.68 42.87 35.82
C GLY A 733 -17.69 41.81 34.74
#